data_AF-A0A8H3DR57-F1
#
_entry.id   AF-A0A8H3DR57-F1
#
_cell.length_a   1.000
_cell.length_b   1.000
_cell.length_c   1.000
_cell.angle_alpha   90.00
_cell.angle_beta   90.00
_cell.angle_gamma   90.00
#
_symmetry.space_group_name_H-M   'P 1'
#
loop_
_entity.id
_entity.type
_entity.pdbx_description
1 polymer ?
#
loop_
_entity_poly.entity_id
_entity_poly.type
_entity_poly.pdbx_seq_one_letter_code
_entity_poly.pdbx_strand_id
1 'polypeptide(L)'
;MTAIEPQPESRPEPQPASANIVDTPARDTPGQSGPPLQQQQQRSQREEAARRSEVDVWQLKELEWPPDDETRPTIRIITQNENGPCGLIALCNILILRGDIVIQPPGRKSVSYEYLAGLIADHILASPLLDPASDDLTQALSTLPHTQRGMDLNPVFTNLSAFSTSPSSTTHAPTLFELSRVRLVHGWLADPQSPAYAALEKVRDYDAATNLIVSCDSLLGGKMVESISGGGDGETPKSDAEGATSDEQRRMIGEAFLVRDFLDANPTQLTYHGLESLFSAMHARELACLFRNSHLGVLYKRVDENGHESLWTLVTDANFANESAIAWESLCDIDGAGSVFVDSRFRPANTAGGDYAGHTADQILREQAQVEALAAEASDFEIAQRLQAEEEEQERRRVASEERRRREQQQNGRRSIYAPQHQPPSGQMANMRISDQPVTAEQLASAGKKTKKDKDCVIMYLKSLEPLIAESGQNAELEMQKRVKMAEEFERGIGKLAQARLIDLDNASENNWLNDNLWMKKAYHEWRAPLLINSNWWLLFHHDATVPDHIKSHDGTSSLTEGVKLPTGGEISDWQIRRAAWLASRFMNFKERLDASVLYAPVYSVRAHIMNSPLSYLCSRIEFTYSGLWFNHPARRLFNLTRIPKPECDMINAKPAEKNGRHIHVMLNDWCYTIQAYDGAGRNVGVNELEHRLWEVVKDVQKREAEGQRAKRVGVLTSDDRTQWAKNREHLLILSDQNRSSFDAIETAMFTISLDPYTLPPSASSTHASDQFKQPVLDAHVRNTSSGINGLNRWFDKSLTVSIESSGRAGMNGEHSPCDALIPSIIVDYVVAEPINIAAFGEATQKLGGVEYVGPGEGQGWKHLDWEVDSTIKEEIKQAEARAKAIVEDSDASQLWYSEYAADWMKKSAKVSPDAYIQLALQLAWYKQQGSFTATYETASTRLFKHGRTDVIRTYSTDTRDFVKTMTDPGASTDAKLASLQRAATSHNTYTRDASTGKGCDRHLFGLRQMLRPEESSPLFEDELFAKSAEWKLSTSGLSAGERFLGTGFGTVWPDGYGINYLAGPKLIKFGIESKHSCPTTSTADFKANVVESLREMKGLFKELEATDATGKAKL
;
A
#
# COMPACT_ATOMS: atom_id res chain seq x y z
N MET A 1 -34.92 -8.26 -70.38
CA MET A 1 -35.44 -6.90 -70.15
C MET A 1 -34.36 -6.16 -69.39
N THR A 2 -33.55 -5.29 -70.03
CA THR A 2 -33.85 -3.91 -70.51
C THR A 2 -34.09 -2.93 -69.34
N ALA A 3 -33.44 -1.78 -69.23
CA ALA A 3 -32.60 -1.04 -70.20
C ALA A 3 -31.42 -0.30 -69.47
N ILE A 4 -30.18 -0.28 -70.02
CA ILE A 4 -29.56 0.72 -70.93
C ILE A 4 -29.12 2.03 -70.22
N GLU A 5 -27.80 2.21 -70.08
CA GLU A 5 -26.91 3.20 -70.74
C GLU A 5 -27.36 4.68 -70.92
N PRO A 6 -26.44 5.69 -71.00
CA PRO A 6 -25.41 5.75 -72.06
C PRO A 6 -24.00 6.31 -71.70
N GLN A 7 -23.02 6.07 -72.59
CA GLN A 7 -21.86 6.96 -72.83
C GLN A 7 -22.05 7.72 -74.17
N PRO A 8 -21.14 8.64 -74.57
CA PRO A 8 -20.20 8.22 -75.64
C PRO A 8 -18.80 8.92 -75.70
N GLU A 9 -17.82 8.20 -76.29
CA GLU A 9 -16.80 8.65 -77.28
C GLU A 9 -15.68 9.68 -76.91
N SER A 10 -14.46 9.67 -77.50
CA SER A 10 -13.83 8.78 -78.53
C SER A 10 -12.28 8.72 -78.48
N ARG A 11 -11.72 7.70 -79.16
CA ARG A 11 -10.30 7.40 -79.56
C ARG A 11 -9.71 8.41 -80.60
N PRO A 12 -8.45 8.32 -81.13
CA PRO A 12 -7.47 7.19 -81.18
C PRO A 12 -5.95 7.49 -80.97
N GLU A 13 -5.09 6.48 -81.21
CA GLU A 13 -3.61 6.52 -81.28
C GLU A 13 -3.08 7.23 -82.57
N PRO A 14 -1.76 7.52 -82.69
CA PRO A 14 -0.83 6.53 -83.29
C PRO A 14 0.66 6.58 -82.82
N GLN A 15 1.44 5.52 -83.13
CA GLN A 15 2.92 5.57 -83.25
C GLN A 15 3.33 6.00 -84.68
N PRO A 16 4.59 6.45 -84.94
CA PRO A 16 5.55 5.51 -85.55
C PRO A 16 7.07 5.79 -85.34
N ALA A 17 7.91 4.80 -85.74
CA ALA A 17 9.29 4.93 -86.29
C ALA A 17 10.47 5.38 -85.37
N SER A 18 11.72 4.90 -85.56
CA SER A 18 12.24 3.80 -86.40
C SER A 18 13.68 3.33 -86.05
N ALA A 19 13.87 2.01 -86.02
CA ALA A 19 15.02 1.20 -86.49
C ALA A 19 16.48 1.67 -86.36
N ASN A 20 17.31 0.91 -85.62
CA ASN A 20 18.37 -0.02 -86.13
C ASN A 20 19.08 -0.68 -84.90
N ILE A 21 19.33 -2.01 -84.81
CA ILE A 21 20.15 -2.94 -85.67
C ILE A 21 21.65 -2.58 -85.58
N VAL A 22 22.60 -3.44 -85.19
CA VAL A 22 22.69 -4.83 -84.64
C VAL A 22 24.11 -4.91 -83.97
N ASP A 23 24.45 -5.70 -82.94
CA ASP A 23 24.68 -7.17 -82.94
C ASP A 23 25.09 -7.69 -81.53
N THR A 24 25.22 -9.02 -81.37
CA THR A 24 25.88 -9.71 -80.24
C THR A 24 26.65 -10.92 -80.79
N PRO A 25 27.89 -11.23 -80.34
CA PRO A 25 28.01 -12.05 -79.12
C PRO A 25 29.38 -11.97 -78.36
N ALA A 26 29.50 -12.89 -77.40
CA ALA A 26 30.72 -13.57 -76.93
C ALA A 26 31.18 -13.30 -75.49
N ARG A 27 31.85 -14.31 -74.92
CA ARG A 27 32.38 -14.37 -73.55
C ARG A 27 33.76 -13.71 -73.50
N ASP A 28 34.11 -13.13 -72.36
CA ASP A 28 35.37 -13.45 -71.69
C ASP A 28 35.34 -13.17 -70.18
N THR A 29 36.12 -13.95 -69.43
CA THR A 29 36.55 -13.68 -68.05
C THR A 29 38.07 -13.66 -68.08
N PRO A 30 38.75 -12.67 -67.46
CA PRO A 30 38.69 -12.52 -66.00
C PRO A 30 38.79 -11.08 -65.46
N GLY A 31 38.71 -10.91 -64.13
CA GLY A 31 39.15 -9.68 -63.47
C GLY A 31 38.55 -9.48 -62.08
N GLN A 32 39.38 -9.34 -61.06
CA GLN A 32 38.95 -8.86 -59.74
C GLN A 32 38.95 -7.33 -59.71
N SER A 33 37.83 -6.72 -59.35
CA SER A 33 37.79 -5.39 -58.73
C SER A 33 36.55 -5.26 -57.85
N GLY A 34 36.73 -4.82 -56.61
CA GLY A 34 35.62 -4.45 -55.73
C GLY A 34 35.03 -3.09 -56.15
N PRO A 35 33.74 -2.82 -55.88
CA PRO A 35 33.15 -1.51 -56.17
C PRO A 35 33.85 -0.40 -55.36
N PRO A 36 33.91 0.85 -55.85
CA PRO A 36 34.69 1.90 -55.22
C PRO A 36 34.18 2.24 -53.81
N LEU A 37 35.11 2.51 -52.90
CA LEU A 37 34.83 2.95 -51.51
C LEU A 37 33.85 4.12 -51.44
N GLN A 38 33.85 5.03 -52.43
CA GLN A 38 32.90 6.14 -52.51
C GLN A 38 31.43 5.71 -52.71
N GLN A 39 31.15 4.62 -53.44
CA GLN A 39 29.77 4.13 -53.57
C GLN A 39 29.30 3.39 -52.32
N GLN A 40 30.19 2.68 -51.61
CA GLN A 40 29.86 2.18 -50.28
C GLN A 40 29.67 3.33 -49.28
N GLN A 41 30.55 4.33 -49.24
CA GLN A 41 30.40 5.48 -48.34
C GLN A 41 29.13 6.30 -48.63
N GLN A 42 28.78 6.57 -49.90
CA GLN A 42 27.51 7.26 -50.22
C GLN A 42 26.28 6.42 -49.92
N ARG A 43 26.37 5.08 -50.03
CA ARG A 43 25.27 4.19 -49.67
C ARG A 43 25.11 4.11 -48.15
N SER A 44 26.20 3.91 -47.41
CA SER A 44 26.22 3.98 -45.95
C SER A 44 25.76 5.34 -45.43
N GLN A 45 26.19 6.47 -46.00
CA GLN A 45 25.70 7.80 -45.61
C GLN A 45 24.21 8.00 -45.93
N ARG A 46 23.67 7.38 -46.99
CA ARG A 46 22.22 7.39 -47.25
C ARG A 46 21.45 6.46 -46.32
N GLU A 47 22.00 5.31 -45.98
CA GLU A 47 21.41 4.34 -45.03
C GLU A 47 21.50 4.87 -43.57
N GLU A 48 22.53 5.66 -43.25
CA GLU A 48 22.74 6.35 -41.97
C GLU A 48 21.90 7.63 -41.86
N ALA A 49 21.72 8.39 -42.95
CA ALA A 49 20.76 9.49 -43.00
C ALA A 49 19.31 8.99 -42.94
N ALA A 50 18.99 7.87 -43.62
CA ALA A 50 17.68 7.22 -43.53
C ALA A 50 17.40 6.75 -42.10
N ARG A 51 18.38 6.07 -41.45
CA ARG A 51 18.29 5.68 -40.05
C ARG A 51 18.13 6.87 -39.09
N ARG A 52 18.74 8.03 -39.37
CA ARG A 52 18.46 9.26 -38.60
C ARG A 52 17.01 9.73 -38.78
N SER A 53 16.49 9.74 -40.01
CA SER A 53 15.09 10.12 -40.26
C SER A 53 14.04 9.15 -39.71
N GLU A 54 14.42 7.93 -39.31
CA GLU A 54 13.54 6.97 -38.63
C GLU A 54 13.55 7.12 -37.10
N VAL A 55 14.46 7.90 -36.51
CA VAL A 55 14.63 8.04 -35.04
C VAL A 55 13.88 9.25 -34.46
N ASP A 56 13.87 10.39 -35.17
CA ASP A 56 13.29 11.65 -34.68
C ASP A 56 11.80 11.81 -35.05
N VAL A 57 10.98 10.81 -34.72
CA VAL A 57 9.54 10.77 -35.03
C VAL A 57 8.69 10.51 -33.78
N TRP A 58 7.89 11.50 -33.38
CA TRP A 58 7.01 11.43 -32.20
C TRP A 58 5.58 11.06 -32.56
N GLN A 59 4.95 10.23 -31.73
CA GLN A 59 3.55 9.88 -31.87
C GLN A 59 2.64 11.03 -31.41
N LEU A 60 1.39 11.01 -31.89
CA LEU A 60 0.36 11.97 -31.52
C LEU A 60 -0.78 11.28 -30.79
N LYS A 61 -1.17 11.85 -29.65
CA LYS A 61 -2.28 11.41 -28.81
C LYS A 61 -3.49 12.31 -29.00
N GLU A 62 -4.68 11.73 -29.11
CA GLU A 62 -5.93 12.49 -29.18
C GLU A 62 -6.39 12.96 -27.79
N LEU A 63 -6.84 14.22 -27.71
CA LEU A 63 -7.29 14.87 -26.49
C LEU A 63 -8.52 15.74 -26.80
N GLU A 64 -9.56 15.65 -25.96
CA GLU A 64 -10.65 16.63 -25.99
C GLU A 64 -10.24 17.89 -25.23
N TRP A 65 -10.37 19.08 -25.83
CA TRP A 65 -9.96 20.34 -25.21
C TRP A 65 -10.68 21.54 -25.83
N PRO A 66 -11.07 22.59 -25.07
CA PRO A 66 -10.90 22.77 -23.62
C PRO A 66 -11.90 21.95 -22.78
N PRO A 67 -11.62 21.65 -21.50
CA PRO A 67 -12.45 20.76 -20.67
C PRO A 67 -13.84 21.33 -20.34
N ASP A 68 -13.97 22.65 -20.38
CA ASP A 68 -15.14 23.39 -19.89
C ASP A 68 -16.14 23.78 -21.02
N ASP A 69 -15.96 23.23 -22.23
CA ASP A 69 -16.82 23.46 -23.41
C ASP A 69 -17.48 22.14 -23.86
N GLU A 70 -18.82 22.10 -23.95
CA GLU A 70 -19.57 20.92 -24.40
C GLU A 70 -19.39 20.62 -25.90
N THR A 71 -18.95 21.60 -26.69
CA THR A 71 -18.71 21.51 -28.14
C THR A 71 -17.24 21.31 -28.53
N ARG A 72 -16.39 21.04 -27.53
CA ARG A 72 -14.92 20.96 -27.63
C ARG A 72 -14.41 20.08 -28.79
N PRO A 73 -13.44 20.55 -29.59
CA PRO A 73 -12.79 19.74 -30.60
C PRO A 73 -11.87 18.66 -30.01
N THR A 74 -11.67 17.59 -30.77
CA THR A 74 -10.54 16.66 -30.57
C THR A 74 -9.29 17.28 -31.19
N ILE A 75 -8.32 17.63 -30.34
CA ILE A 75 -6.97 18.06 -30.74
C ILE A 75 -5.98 16.88 -30.65
N ARG A 76 -4.77 17.06 -31.17
CA ARG A 76 -3.70 16.07 -31.11
C ARG A 76 -2.45 16.65 -30.44
N ILE A 77 -2.14 16.18 -29.24
CA ILE A 77 -0.92 16.51 -28.51
C ILE A 77 0.23 15.58 -28.90
N ILE A 78 1.46 16.04 -28.74
CA ILE A 78 2.68 15.32 -29.09
C ILE A 78 3.19 14.56 -27.86
N THR A 79 3.49 13.27 -28.03
CA THR A 79 4.04 12.43 -26.96
C THR A 79 5.55 12.19 -27.12
N GLN A 80 6.28 12.36 -26.03
CA GLN A 80 7.72 12.18 -25.91
C GLN A 80 8.11 10.70 -25.73
N ASN A 81 9.12 10.26 -26.47
CA ASN A 81 9.85 9.01 -26.24
C ASN A 81 11.07 9.24 -25.32
N GLU A 82 11.71 8.18 -24.83
CA GLU A 82 12.81 8.23 -23.83
C GLU A 82 13.98 9.18 -24.17
N ASN A 83 14.15 9.57 -25.43
CA ASN A 83 15.21 10.47 -25.91
C ASN A 83 14.68 11.76 -26.59
N GLY A 84 13.39 12.08 -26.46
CA GLY A 84 12.76 13.20 -27.16
C GLY A 84 13.07 14.59 -26.55
N PRO A 85 12.98 15.67 -27.35
CA PRO A 85 13.28 17.04 -26.93
C PRO A 85 12.14 17.64 -26.09
N CYS A 86 12.15 17.38 -24.77
CA CYS A 86 11.12 17.80 -23.82
C CYS A 86 10.65 19.26 -23.99
N GLY A 87 11.58 20.21 -24.05
CA GLY A 87 11.25 21.63 -24.20
C GLY A 87 10.56 22.00 -25.51
N LEU A 88 10.90 21.34 -26.62
CA LEU A 88 10.23 21.53 -27.91
C LEU A 88 8.81 20.96 -27.85
N ILE A 89 8.65 19.77 -27.26
CA ILE A 89 7.37 19.06 -27.13
C ILE A 89 6.42 19.82 -26.20
N ALA A 90 6.90 20.30 -25.04
CA ALA A 90 6.13 21.12 -24.12
C ALA A 90 5.70 22.46 -24.75
N LEU A 91 6.61 23.14 -25.46
CA LEU A 91 6.31 24.39 -26.18
C LEU A 91 5.23 24.18 -27.26
N CYS A 92 5.40 23.17 -28.12
CA CYS A 92 4.39 22.83 -29.12
C CYS A 92 3.05 22.46 -28.49
N ASN A 93 3.03 21.65 -27.42
CA ASN A 93 1.78 21.24 -26.76
C ASN A 93 1.04 22.42 -26.14
N ILE A 94 1.74 23.41 -25.56
CA ILE A 94 1.09 24.64 -25.06
C ILE A 94 0.47 25.44 -26.20
N LEU A 95 1.16 25.60 -27.33
CA LEU A 95 0.63 26.31 -28.50
C LEU A 95 -0.56 25.56 -29.14
N ILE A 96 -0.53 24.22 -29.18
CA ILE A 96 -1.66 23.38 -29.64
C ILE A 96 -2.87 23.55 -28.70
N LEU A 97 -2.67 23.51 -27.37
CA LEU A 97 -3.73 23.70 -26.37
C LEU A 97 -4.32 25.12 -26.39
N ARG A 98 -3.58 26.12 -26.87
CA ARG A 98 -4.09 27.49 -27.10
C ARG A 98 -4.79 27.66 -28.45
N GLY A 99 -4.60 26.73 -29.39
CA GLY A 99 -5.04 26.87 -30.79
C GLY A 99 -4.11 27.73 -31.65
N ASP A 100 -2.93 28.10 -31.13
CA ASP A 100 -1.93 28.95 -31.79
C ASP A 100 -1.21 28.25 -32.95
N ILE A 101 -1.11 26.90 -32.91
CA ILE A 101 -0.62 26.06 -34.01
C ILE A 101 -1.51 24.81 -34.17
N VAL A 102 -1.63 24.30 -35.40
CA VAL A 102 -2.47 23.12 -35.71
C VAL A 102 -1.69 22.12 -36.58
N ILE A 103 -1.66 20.86 -36.15
CA ILE A 103 -1.03 19.77 -36.89
C ILE A 103 -1.89 19.41 -38.11
N GLN A 104 -1.29 19.44 -39.30
CA GLN A 104 -1.97 19.19 -40.58
C GLN A 104 -1.29 18.06 -41.36
N PRO A 105 -2.04 17.20 -42.09
CA PRO A 105 -3.51 17.09 -42.08
C PRO A 105 -4.03 16.46 -40.77
N PRO A 106 -5.33 16.59 -40.41
CA PRO A 106 -5.86 16.13 -39.12
C PRO A 106 -5.72 14.61 -38.89
N GLY A 107 -5.60 13.82 -39.97
CA GLY A 107 -5.36 12.38 -39.89
C GLY A 107 -3.93 11.96 -39.53
N ARG A 108 -2.95 12.88 -39.52
CA ARG A 108 -1.52 12.60 -39.25
C ARG A 108 -1.33 11.96 -37.87
N LYS A 109 -0.64 10.82 -37.79
CA LYS A 109 -0.39 10.06 -36.54
C LYS A 109 0.94 10.36 -35.85
N SER A 110 1.88 11.01 -36.54
CA SER A 110 3.22 11.31 -36.02
C SER A 110 3.82 12.56 -36.68
N VAL A 111 4.84 13.13 -36.04
CA VAL A 111 5.54 14.37 -36.45
C VAL A 111 7.05 14.19 -36.35
N SER A 112 7.81 14.86 -37.23
CA SER A 112 9.28 14.95 -37.13
C SER A 112 9.74 16.29 -36.56
N TYR A 113 11.02 16.36 -36.18
CA TYR A 113 11.66 17.58 -35.69
C TYR A 113 11.50 18.78 -36.64
N GLU A 114 11.75 18.60 -37.94
CA GLU A 114 11.72 19.69 -38.92
C GLU A 114 10.31 20.29 -39.05
N TYR A 115 9.28 19.45 -38.90
CA TYR A 115 7.89 19.91 -38.94
C TYR A 115 7.52 20.73 -37.70
N LEU A 116 7.97 20.31 -36.50
CA LEU A 116 7.72 21.06 -35.26
C LEU A 116 8.52 22.36 -35.18
N ALA A 117 9.80 22.33 -35.57
CA ALA A 117 10.65 23.52 -35.66
C ALA A 117 10.10 24.52 -36.69
N GLY A 118 9.58 24.03 -37.83
CA GLY A 118 8.88 24.85 -38.82
C GLY A 118 7.64 25.54 -38.26
N LEU A 119 6.74 24.80 -37.58
CA LEU A 119 5.54 25.37 -36.96
C LEU A 119 5.86 26.44 -35.91
N ILE A 120 6.91 26.25 -35.10
CA ILE A 120 7.36 27.27 -34.12
C ILE A 120 7.96 28.48 -34.84
N ALA A 121 8.79 28.29 -35.87
CA ALA A 121 9.35 29.40 -36.64
C ALA A 121 8.26 30.22 -37.33
N ASP A 122 7.28 29.58 -37.97
CA ASP A 122 6.13 30.25 -38.60
C ASP A 122 5.27 31.00 -37.56
N HIS A 123 5.03 30.41 -36.38
CA HIS A 123 4.29 31.06 -35.29
C HIS A 123 5.03 32.30 -34.75
N ILE A 124 6.34 32.20 -34.51
CA ILE A 124 7.16 33.32 -34.06
C ILE A 124 7.15 34.44 -35.12
N LEU A 125 7.39 34.11 -36.40
CA LEU A 125 7.39 35.08 -37.49
C LEU A 125 6.01 35.73 -37.73
N ALA A 126 4.92 35.08 -37.36
CA ALA A 126 3.57 35.65 -37.39
C ALA A 126 3.25 36.57 -36.19
N SER A 127 4.10 36.66 -35.18
CA SER A 127 3.88 37.45 -33.96
C SER A 127 3.93 38.97 -34.24
N PRO A 128 2.82 39.73 -34.09
CA PRO A 128 2.81 41.19 -34.32
C PRO A 128 3.55 42.04 -33.26
N LEU A 129 4.44 41.41 -32.47
CA LEU A 129 5.30 42.07 -31.48
C LEU A 129 6.80 41.96 -31.83
N LEU A 130 7.17 41.29 -32.93
CA LEU A 130 8.55 41.27 -33.41
C LEU A 130 8.97 42.65 -33.93
N ASP A 131 10.06 43.20 -33.38
CA ASP A 131 10.85 44.22 -34.05
C ASP A 131 11.82 43.54 -35.02
N PRO A 132 11.73 43.78 -36.35
CA PRO A 132 12.67 43.22 -37.34
C PRO A 132 14.14 43.64 -37.17
N ALA A 133 14.43 44.60 -36.28
CA ALA A 133 15.78 45.04 -35.92
C ALA A 133 16.33 44.41 -34.62
N SER A 134 15.60 43.50 -33.97
CA SER A 134 16.04 42.81 -32.74
C SER A 134 16.97 41.62 -33.02
N ASP A 135 18.05 41.50 -32.24
CA ASP A 135 18.93 40.31 -32.27
C ASP A 135 18.21 39.06 -31.71
N ASP A 136 17.15 39.25 -30.92
CA ASP A 136 16.41 38.21 -30.20
C ASP A 136 15.80 37.15 -31.13
N LEU A 137 15.31 37.55 -32.31
CA LEU A 137 14.83 36.62 -33.33
C LEU A 137 15.95 35.68 -33.82
N THR A 138 17.17 36.22 -33.99
CA THR A 138 18.34 35.43 -34.40
C THR A 138 18.78 34.49 -33.27
N GLN A 139 18.71 34.93 -32.01
CA GLN A 139 19.01 34.11 -30.83
C GLN A 139 18.00 32.96 -30.63
N ALA A 140 16.70 33.21 -30.81
CA ALA A 140 15.68 32.17 -30.69
C ALA A 140 15.76 31.14 -31.82
N LEU A 141 15.92 31.57 -33.08
CA LEU A 141 16.06 30.67 -34.23
C LEU A 141 17.36 29.85 -34.19
N SER A 142 18.46 30.41 -33.67
CA SER A 142 19.70 29.65 -33.43
C SER A 142 19.64 28.73 -32.19
N THR A 143 18.69 28.96 -31.28
CA THR A 143 18.43 28.05 -30.15
C THR A 143 17.61 26.83 -30.56
N LEU A 144 16.77 26.91 -31.61
CA LEU A 144 15.95 25.78 -32.08
C LEU A 144 16.75 24.48 -32.33
N PRO A 145 17.88 24.43 -33.06
CA PRO A 145 18.67 23.22 -33.26
C PRO A 145 19.17 22.56 -31.97
N HIS A 146 19.41 23.36 -30.92
CA HIS A 146 19.93 22.88 -29.64
C HIS A 146 18.87 22.14 -28.83
N THR A 147 17.58 22.45 -29.02
CA THR A 147 16.46 21.76 -28.34
C THR A 147 16.48 20.24 -28.52
N GLN A 148 17.04 19.73 -29.63
CA GLN A 148 17.26 18.30 -29.90
C GLN A 148 18.07 17.57 -28.83
N ARG A 149 18.90 18.28 -28.05
CA ARG A 149 19.86 17.68 -27.09
C ARG A 149 19.54 18.04 -25.64
N GLY A 150 18.34 18.55 -25.38
CA GLY A 150 17.99 19.24 -24.14
C GLY A 150 18.37 20.72 -24.19
N MET A 151 17.77 21.52 -23.31
CA MET A 151 18.12 22.93 -23.13
C MET A 151 18.79 23.14 -21.78
N ASP A 152 19.85 23.92 -21.80
CA ASP A 152 20.58 24.34 -20.61
C ASP A 152 19.80 25.43 -19.87
N LEU A 153 19.18 25.07 -18.74
CA LEU A 153 18.34 25.94 -17.92
C LEU A 153 18.83 25.90 -16.47
N ASN A 154 19.41 27.01 -16.02
CA ASN A 154 19.90 27.20 -14.66
C ASN A 154 18.89 28.07 -13.86
N PRO A 155 18.03 27.49 -12.99
CA PRO A 155 16.97 28.21 -12.28
C PRO A 155 17.48 29.06 -11.11
N VAL A 156 16.77 30.14 -10.78
CA VAL A 156 17.13 31.08 -9.69
C VAL A 156 16.26 30.82 -8.45
N PHE A 157 16.88 30.43 -7.33
CA PHE A 157 16.20 29.95 -6.12
C PHE A 157 15.25 30.95 -5.43
N THR A 158 15.21 32.22 -5.85
CA THR A 158 14.38 33.27 -5.26
C THR A 158 13.28 33.82 -6.18
N ASN A 159 13.15 33.36 -7.43
CA ASN A 159 12.13 33.87 -8.36
C ASN A 159 11.67 32.81 -9.38
N LEU A 160 10.41 32.39 -9.27
CA LEU A 160 9.79 31.29 -10.04
C LEU A 160 9.86 31.39 -11.58
N SER A 161 10.16 32.56 -12.16
CA SER A 161 10.26 32.76 -13.62
C SER A 161 11.67 33.14 -14.08
N ALA A 162 12.68 33.14 -13.18
CA ALA A 162 14.03 33.60 -13.50
C ALA A 162 15.00 32.43 -13.71
N PHE A 163 15.73 32.50 -14.81
CA PHE A 163 16.79 31.55 -15.17
C PHE A 163 18.07 32.33 -15.49
N SER A 164 19.19 31.93 -14.89
CA SER A 164 20.50 32.53 -15.13
C SER A 164 21.07 32.07 -16.48
N THR A 165 21.62 33.00 -17.27
CA THR A 165 22.42 32.67 -18.46
C THR A 165 23.84 32.30 -18.01
N SER A 166 24.15 31.00 -17.99
CA SER A 166 25.50 30.52 -17.64
C SER A 166 26.53 31.01 -18.66
N PRO A 167 27.72 31.53 -18.26
CA PRO A 167 28.69 32.11 -19.19
C PRO A 167 29.37 31.08 -20.13
N SER A 168 29.16 29.78 -19.89
CA SER A 168 29.54 28.68 -20.80
C SER A 168 28.42 28.27 -21.76
N SER A 169 27.19 28.77 -21.58
CA SER A 169 26.04 28.40 -22.41
C SER A 169 26.03 29.19 -23.72
N THR A 170 25.74 28.50 -24.83
CA THR A 170 25.63 29.11 -26.17
C THR A 170 24.18 29.23 -26.65
N THR A 171 23.23 29.10 -25.74
CA THR A 171 21.79 29.01 -26.04
C THR A 171 20.96 29.95 -25.17
N HIS A 172 20.17 30.81 -25.81
CA HIS A 172 19.25 31.74 -25.13
C HIS A 172 17.86 31.11 -24.98
N ALA A 173 17.78 30.02 -24.21
CA ALA A 173 16.57 29.22 -24.05
C ALA A 173 15.33 30.02 -23.55
N PRO A 174 15.42 30.96 -22.59
CA PRO A 174 14.26 31.76 -22.18
C PRO A 174 13.65 32.61 -23.31
N THR A 175 14.49 33.21 -24.17
CA THR A 175 14.06 34.07 -25.28
C THR A 175 13.14 33.34 -26.27
N LEU A 176 13.34 32.04 -26.47
CA LEU A 176 12.47 31.20 -27.30
C LEU A 176 11.04 31.09 -26.71
N PHE A 177 10.93 30.98 -25.39
CA PHE A 177 9.63 30.94 -24.69
C PHE A 177 8.95 32.32 -24.69
N GLU A 178 9.70 33.39 -24.45
CA GLU A 178 9.18 34.77 -24.46
C GLU A 178 8.63 35.18 -25.84
N LEU A 179 9.38 34.96 -26.93
CA LEU A 179 8.90 35.26 -28.29
C LEU A 179 7.70 34.39 -28.70
N SER A 180 7.62 33.16 -28.18
CA SER A 180 6.47 32.26 -28.34
C SER A 180 5.33 32.54 -27.35
N ARG A 181 5.44 33.59 -26.51
CA ARG A 181 4.44 34.01 -25.51
C ARG A 181 4.07 32.92 -24.49
N VAL A 182 4.97 31.98 -24.24
CA VAL A 182 4.80 30.92 -23.25
C VAL A 182 5.60 31.28 -22.01
N ARG A 183 4.93 31.30 -20.85
CA ARG A 183 5.58 31.59 -19.57
C ARG A 183 6.37 30.36 -19.11
N LEU A 184 7.68 30.50 -18.97
CA LEU A 184 8.56 29.49 -18.39
C LEU A 184 8.63 29.68 -16.86
N VAL A 185 8.42 28.62 -16.09
CA VAL A 185 8.40 28.66 -14.61
C VAL A 185 9.09 27.44 -13.98
N HIS A 186 9.56 27.58 -12.74
CA HIS A 186 10.05 26.47 -11.92
C HIS A 186 9.55 26.58 -10.47
N GLY A 187 9.52 25.43 -9.77
CA GLY A 187 9.11 25.35 -8.36
C GLY A 187 10.26 25.19 -7.37
N TRP A 188 11.51 25.28 -7.82
CA TRP A 188 12.69 25.12 -6.96
C TRP A 188 13.03 26.42 -6.20
N LEU A 189 12.20 26.80 -5.23
CA LEU A 189 12.35 28.05 -4.48
C LEU A 189 12.77 27.84 -3.02
N ALA A 190 13.70 28.65 -2.56
CA ALA A 190 14.00 28.81 -1.14
C ALA A 190 12.81 29.47 -0.43
N ASP A 191 12.45 28.96 0.76
CA ASP A 191 11.49 29.60 1.66
C ASP A 191 12.18 30.77 2.38
N PRO A 192 11.67 32.02 2.32
CA PRO A 192 12.20 33.18 3.04
C PRO A 192 12.33 33.01 4.57
N GLN A 193 11.64 32.03 5.17
CA GLN A 193 11.74 31.69 6.59
C GLN A 193 12.83 30.64 6.88
N SER A 194 13.41 30.02 5.85
CA SER A 194 14.47 29.01 5.99
C SER A 194 15.84 29.65 6.29
N PRO A 195 16.65 29.09 7.22
CA PRO A 195 18.02 29.57 7.46
C PRO A 195 18.93 29.46 6.23
N ALA A 196 18.59 28.61 5.24
CA ALA A 196 19.34 28.51 3.99
C ALA A 196 19.06 29.67 3.01
N TYR A 197 17.96 30.42 3.17
CA TYR A 197 17.57 31.49 2.23
C TYR A 197 18.67 32.53 2.05
N ALA A 198 19.29 33.00 3.15
CA ALA A 198 20.33 34.02 3.10
C ALA A 198 21.65 33.55 2.45
N ALA A 199 21.85 32.24 2.25
CA ALA A 199 22.94 31.70 1.45
C ALA A 199 22.52 31.56 -0.02
N LEU A 200 21.34 30.99 -0.27
CA LEU A 200 20.76 30.78 -1.60
C LEU A 200 20.49 32.10 -2.34
N GLU A 201 20.14 33.19 -1.64
CA GLU A 201 19.95 34.52 -2.22
C GLU A 201 21.26 35.16 -2.72
N LYS A 202 22.39 34.93 -2.02
CA LYS A 202 23.73 35.38 -2.47
C LYS A 202 24.21 34.58 -3.68
N VAL A 203 24.00 33.27 -3.61
CA VAL A 203 24.40 32.30 -4.64
C VAL A 203 23.53 32.43 -5.89
N ARG A 204 22.25 32.81 -5.73
CA ARG A 204 21.20 32.96 -6.73
C ARG A 204 20.76 31.67 -7.43
N ASP A 205 21.69 30.94 -8.05
CA ASP A 205 21.37 29.91 -9.03
C ASP A 205 22.17 28.61 -8.85
N TYR A 206 21.76 27.56 -9.57
CA TYR A 206 22.24 26.19 -9.38
C TYR A 206 23.70 25.98 -9.81
N ASP A 207 24.15 26.64 -10.89
CA ASP A 207 25.56 26.59 -11.28
C ASP A 207 26.42 27.24 -10.20
N ALA A 208 26.03 28.41 -9.71
CA ALA A 208 26.74 29.09 -8.63
C ALA A 208 26.75 28.27 -7.33
N ALA A 209 25.66 27.58 -7.00
CA ALA A 209 25.57 26.67 -5.85
C ALA A 209 26.55 25.50 -5.98
N THR A 210 26.54 24.85 -7.14
CA THR A 210 27.42 23.72 -7.45
C THR A 210 28.90 24.15 -7.41
N ASN A 211 29.22 25.30 -8.00
CA ASN A 211 30.58 25.87 -7.99
C ASN A 211 31.05 26.25 -6.57
N LEU A 212 30.16 26.77 -5.70
CA LEU A 212 30.49 27.06 -4.30
C LEU A 212 30.82 25.77 -3.53
N ILE A 213 29.99 24.72 -3.69
CA ILE A 213 30.19 23.43 -3.04
C ILE A 213 31.50 22.78 -3.51
N VAL A 214 31.76 22.72 -4.82
CA VAL A 214 32.99 22.17 -5.40
C VAL A 214 34.23 22.96 -4.94
N SER A 215 34.13 24.28 -4.83
CA SER A 215 35.22 25.12 -4.31
C SER A 215 35.49 24.85 -2.82
N CYS A 216 34.45 24.68 -2.00
CA CYS A 216 34.62 24.41 -0.57
C CYS A 216 35.12 22.99 -0.30
N ASP A 217 34.64 21.97 -1.02
CA ASP A 217 35.16 20.60 -0.87
C ASP A 217 36.62 20.48 -1.36
N SER A 218 36.99 21.23 -2.41
CA SER A 218 38.40 21.36 -2.84
C SER A 218 39.29 22.01 -1.77
N LEU A 219 38.77 22.99 -1.01
CA LEU A 219 39.47 23.60 0.13
C LEU A 219 39.52 22.69 1.37
N LEU A 220 38.56 21.78 1.52
CA LEU A 220 38.46 20.82 2.62
C LEU A 220 39.12 19.46 2.31
N GLY A 221 39.60 19.25 1.09
CA GLY A 221 40.30 18.04 0.66
C GLY A 221 39.40 16.80 0.53
N GLY A 222 38.14 16.98 0.11
CA GLY A 222 37.16 15.89 -0.04
C GLY A 222 36.30 15.61 1.21
N LYS A 223 36.50 16.35 2.29
CA LYS A 223 35.83 16.09 3.58
C LYS A 223 34.36 16.48 3.63
N MET A 224 33.80 17.26 2.69
CA MET A 224 32.34 17.37 2.60
C MET A 224 31.75 16.05 2.11
N VAL A 225 32.40 15.38 1.15
CA VAL A 225 31.96 14.08 0.63
C VAL A 225 32.05 12.96 1.68
N GLU A 226 33.12 12.91 2.47
CA GLU A 226 33.28 11.87 3.52
C GLU A 226 32.18 11.90 4.59
N SER A 227 31.61 13.08 4.88
CA SER A 227 30.62 13.27 5.96
C SER A 227 29.33 12.45 5.80
N ILE A 228 29.01 12.05 4.56
CA ILE A 228 27.88 11.19 4.19
C ILE A 228 27.97 9.80 4.88
N SER A 229 29.17 9.39 5.29
CA SER A 229 29.46 8.07 5.87
C SER A 229 29.02 7.92 7.34
N GLY A 230 28.84 9.02 8.07
CA GLY A 230 28.72 9.03 9.53
C GLY A 230 27.46 9.72 10.03
N GLY A 231 26.41 8.95 10.33
CA GLY A 231 25.22 9.47 11.01
C GLY A 231 25.52 9.80 12.47
N GLY A 232 25.66 11.09 12.78
CA GLY A 232 25.86 11.63 14.12
C GLY A 232 25.15 12.97 14.32
N ASP A 233 25.01 13.39 15.57
CA ASP A 233 24.21 14.55 15.97
C ASP A 233 24.70 15.89 15.41
N GLY A 234 23.80 16.88 15.39
CA GLY A 234 24.02 18.23 14.85
C GLY A 234 24.96 19.13 15.68
N GLU A 235 26.15 18.65 16.06
CA GLU A 235 27.26 19.54 16.36
C GLU A 235 27.96 19.97 15.06
N THR A 236 28.03 21.28 14.79
CA THR A 236 28.99 21.82 13.82
C THR A 236 30.40 21.34 14.18
N PRO A 237 31.17 20.72 13.26
CA PRO A 237 32.41 20.05 13.60
C PRO A 237 33.42 21.02 14.22
N LYS A 238 33.82 20.74 15.46
CA LYS A 238 34.89 21.47 16.15
C LYS A 238 36.18 21.30 15.36
N SER A 239 36.65 22.37 14.73
CA SER A 239 37.74 22.32 13.76
C SER A 239 39.10 22.21 14.45
N ASP A 240 39.50 20.99 14.80
CA ASP A 240 40.90 20.65 15.12
C ASP A 240 41.74 20.68 13.84
N ALA A 241 41.93 21.89 13.34
CA ALA A 241 42.67 22.24 12.13
C ALA A 241 43.50 23.49 12.41
N GLU A 242 44.67 23.30 13.06
CA GLU A 242 45.69 24.34 13.24
C GLU A 242 46.37 24.67 11.90
N GLY A 243 45.64 25.35 11.02
CA GLY A 243 46.09 25.82 9.72
C GLY A 243 45.26 27.04 9.31
N ALA A 244 45.93 28.14 8.96
CA ALA A 244 45.29 29.45 8.83
C ALA A 244 44.28 29.52 7.67
N THR A 245 43.00 29.34 7.99
CA THR A 245 41.87 29.76 7.15
C THR A 245 41.32 31.08 7.68
N SER A 246 40.92 31.98 6.77
CA SER A 246 40.34 33.27 7.18
C SER A 246 38.91 33.08 7.73
N ASP A 247 38.44 34.04 8.53
CA ASP A 247 37.04 34.04 9.01
C ASP A 247 36.03 34.17 7.85
N GLU A 248 36.48 34.64 6.69
CA GLU A 248 35.72 34.66 5.44
C GLU A 248 35.58 33.24 4.84
N GLN A 249 36.67 32.46 4.78
CA GLN A 249 36.60 31.05 4.36
C GLN A 249 35.71 30.20 5.29
N ARG A 250 35.76 30.45 6.60
CA ARG A 250 34.86 29.77 7.57
C ARG A 250 33.39 30.05 7.30
N ARG A 251 33.04 31.29 6.92
CA ARG A 251 31.66 31.65 6.51
C ARG A 251 31.27 31.00 5.19
N MET A 252 32.15 31.01 4.19
CA MET A 252 31.91 30.34 2.90
C MET A 252 31.62 28.84 3.09
N ILE A 253 32.37 28.15 3.95
CA ILE A 253 32.16 26.73 4.27
C ILE A 253 30.78 26.52 4.92
N GLY A 254 30.41 27.34 5.91
CA GLY A 254 29.08 27.26 6.53
C GLY A 254 27.93 27.53 5.56
N GLU A 255 28.10 28.47 4.64
CA GLU A 255 27.12 28.76 3.58
C GLU A 255 27.06 27.62 2.54
N ALA A 256 28.18 26.98 2.22
CA ALA A 256 28.21 25.81 1.34
C ALA A 256 27.50 24.58 1.92
N PHE A 257 27.57 24.36 3.25
CA PHE A 257 26.77 23.33 3.91
C PHE A 257 25.26 23.63 3.82
N LEU A 258 24.82 24.84 4.16
CA LEU A 258 23.39 25.23 4.07
C LEU A 258 22.82 25.11 2.65
N VAL A 259 23.63 25.42 1.63
CA VAL A 259 23.26 25.24 0.22
C VAL A 259 23.24 23.76 -0.16
N ARG A 260 24.20 22.94 0.31
CA ARG A 260 24.22 21.50 0.08
C ARG A 260 23.00 20.81 0.70
N ASP A 261 22.69 21.11 1.96
CA ASP A 261 21.53 20.57 2.68
C ASP A 261 20.21 20.90 1.95
N PHE A 262 20.08 22.10 1.41
CA PHE A 262 18.91 22.48 0.60
C PHE A 262 18.78 21.66 -0.70
N LEU A 263 19.89 21.42 -1.41
CA LEU A 263 19.88 20.63 -2.64
C LEU A 263 19.57 19.15 -2.36
N ASP A 264 20.19 18.55 -1.33
CA ASP A 264 19.96 17.15 -0.94
C ASP A 264 18.56 16.92 -0.36
N ALA A 265 17.96 17.92 0.30
CA ALA A 265 16.59 17.85 0.81
C ALA A 265 15.51 18.06 -0.28
N ASN A 266 15.85 18.66 -1.42
CA ASN A 266 14.89 18.99 -2.50
C ASN A 266 15.34 18.42 -3.86
N PRO A 267 15.61 17.10 -3.99
CA PRO A 267 16.23 16.52 -5.18
C PRO A 267 15.34 16.54 -6.42
N THR A 268 14.02 16.76 -6.28
CA THR A 268 13.07 16.80 -7.39
C THR A 268 12.91 18.19 -8.04
N GLN A 269 13.75 19.15 -7.66
CA GLN A 269 13.72 20.55 -8.13
C GLN A 269 12.35 21.24 -7.90
N LEU A 270 11.69 20.89 -6.80
CA LEU A 270 10.41 21.44 -6.38
C LEU A 270 10.39 21.56 -4.85
N THR A 271 9.89 22.66 -4.32
CA THR A 271 9.73 22.88 -2.86
C THR A 271 8.28 23.22 -2.54
N TYR A 272 7.85 23.06 -1.28
CA TYR A 272 6.46 23.39 -0.89
C TYR A 272 6.17 24.89 -1.06
N HIS A 273 7.11 25.75 -0.66
CA HIS A 273 7.04 27.20 -0.90
C HIS A 273 6.99 27.53 -2.40
N GLY A 274 7.74 26.78 -3.23
CA GLY A 274 7.69 26.91 -4.69
C GLY A 274 6.37 26.46 -5.31
N LEU A 275 5.76 25.38 -4.80
CA LEU A 275 4.44 24.91 -5.25
C LEU A 275 3.33 25.91 -4.89
N GLU A 276 3.37 26.48 -3.68
CA GLU A 276 2.46 27.56 -3.25
C GLU A 276 2.68 28.85 -4.08
N SER A 277 3.94 29.17 -4.39
CA SER A 277 4.29 30.30 -5.26
C SER A 277 3.78 30.10 -6.69
N LEU A 278 3.91 28.91 -7.27
CA LEU A 278 3.35 28.55 -8.59
C LEU A 278 1.83 28.68 -8.59
N PHE A 279 1.16 28.12 -7.57
CA PHE A 279 -0.30 28.18 -7.43
C PHE A 279 -0.80 29.63 -7.32
N SER A 280 -0.08 30.47 -6.58
CA SER A 280 -0.43 31.89 -6.36
C SER A 280 -0.11 32.79 -7.54
N ALA A 281 0.96 32.49 -8.30
CA ALA A 281 1.44 33.32 -9.39
C ALA A 281 0.83 33.00 -10.77
N MET A 282 0.12 31.87 -10.90
CA MET A 282 -0.65 31.52 -12.10
C MET A 282 -2.11 31.98 -12.00
N HIS A 283 -2.67 32.44 -13.12
CA HIS A 283 -4.06 32.82 -13.29
C HIS A 283 -4.97 31.61 -13.54
N ALA A 284 -6.26 31.76 -13.23
CA ALA A 284 -7.29 30.79 -13.58
C ALA A 284 -7.26 30.44 -15.08
N ARG A 285 -7.19 29.14 -15.39
CA ARG A 285 -7.07 28.56 -16.75
C ARG A 285 -5.76 28.91 -17.50
N GLU A 286 -4.71 29.38 -16.82
CA GLU A 286 -3.40 29.64 -17.45
C GLU A 286 -2.67 28.34 -17.83
N LEU A 287 -1.97 28.37 -18.99
CA LEU A 287 -1.04 27.35 -19.47
C LEU A 287 0.40 27.90 -19.49
N ALA A 288 1.28 27.26 -18.74
CA ALA A 288 2.70 27.58 -18.58
C ALA A 288 3.60 26.36 -18.86
N CYS A 289 4.90 26.59 -19.05
CA CYS A 289 5.92 25.56 -19.20
C CYS A 289 6.66 25.40 -17.86
N LEU A 290 6.61 24.22 -17.24
CA LEU A 290 7.21 23.93 -15.93
C LEU A 290 8.53 23.17 -16.07
N PHE A 291 9.58 23.70 -15.44
CA PHE A 291 10.86 23.02 -15.24
C PHE A 291 10.87 22.26 -13.89
N ARG A 292 11.12 20.95 -13.95
CA ARG A 292 11.20 20.00 -12.81
C ARG A 292 12.06 18.80 -13.23
N ASN A 293 12.89 18.23 -12.35
CA ASN A 293 13.76 17.08 -12.66
C ASN A 293 14.64 17.24 -13.92
N SER A 294 15.12 18.45 -14.21
CA SER A 294 15.84 18.82 -15.44
C SER A 294 15.07 18.53 -16.74
N HIS A 295 13.74 18.46 -16.65
CA HIS A 295 12.78 18.22 -17.73
C HIS A 295 11.79 19.39 -17.83
N LEU A 296 11.07 19.48 -18.95
CA LEU A 296 10.10 20.52 -19.24
C LEU A 296 8.74 19.91 -19.59
N GLY A 297 7.74 20.20 -18.77
CA GLY A 297 6.35 19.75 -18.94
C GLY A 297 5.37 20.90 -19.12
N VAL A 298 4.15 20.57 -19.57
CA VAL A 298 3.05 21.55 -19.62
C VAL A 298 2.33 21.59 -18.28
N LEU A 299 2.19 22.77 -17.70
CA LEU A 299 1.49 23.04 -16.45
C LEU A 299 0.21 23.84 -16.72
N TYR A 300 -0.91 23.36 -16.19
CA TYR A 300 -2.23 23.97 -16.32
C TYR A 300 -2.84 24.27 -14.95
N LYS A 301 -3.33 25.50 -14.76
CA LYS A 301 -4.12 25.86 -13.57
C LYS A 301 -5.62 25.74 -13.87
N ARG A 302 -6.19 24.55 -13.64
CA ARG A 302 -7.62 24.29 -13.83
C ARG A 302 -8.46 25.03 -12.79
N VAL A 303 -9.68 25.43 -13.18
CA VAL A 303 -10.78 25.76 -12.26
C VAL A 303 -11.90 24.74 -12.49
N ASP A 304 -12.50 24.20 -11.43
CA ASP A 304 -13.64 23.28 -11.54
C ASP A 304 -15.01 24.01 -11.62
N GLU A 305 -16.08 23.24 -11.81
CA GLU A 305 -17.47 23.75 -11.86
C GLU A 305 -17.93 24.46 -10.57
N ASN A 306 -17.25 24.22 -9.45
CA ASN A 306 -17.52 24.82 -8.14
C ASN A 306 -16.65 26.08 -7.87
N GLY A 307 -15.69 26.39 -8.76
CA GLY A 307 -14.75 27.50 -8.61
C GLY A 307 -13.43 27.16 -7.90
N HIS A 308 -13.12 25.88 -7.65
CA HIS A 308 -11.86 25.45 -7.03
C HIS A 308 -10.70 25.45 -8.03
N GLU A 309 -9.60 26.10 -7.68
CA GLU A 309 -8.37 26.11 -8.49
C GLU A 309 -7.46 24.91 -8.17
N SER A 310 -6.78 24.35 -9.18
CA SER A 310 -5.87 23.20 -9.03
C SER A 310 -4.78 23.15 -10.12
N LEU A 311 -3.59 22.65 -9.80
CA LEU A 311 -2.46 22.52 -10.74
C LEU A 311 -2.36 21.09 -11.31
N TRP A 312 -2.15 21.01 -12.62
CA TRP A 312 -2.09 19.75 -13.37
C TRP A 312 -0.95 19.75 -14.39
N THR A 313 -0.20 18.64 -14.48
CA THR A 313 0.80 18.38 -15.51
C THR A 313 0.20 17.53 -16.64
N LEU A 314 0.51 17.87 -17.90
CA LEU A 314 0.07 17.08 -19.06
C LEU A 314 0.92 15.80 -19.19
N VAL A 315 0.27 14.65 -19.30
CA VAL A 315 0.96 13.37 -19.46
C VAL A 315 1.40 13.21 -20.92
N THR A 316 2.69 13.42 -21.19
CA THR A 316 3.28 13.37 -22.52
C THR A 316 4.07 12.10 -22.84
N ASP A 317 4.21 11.14 -21.92
CA ASP A 317 4.95 9.89 -22.21
C ASP A 317 4.24 9.06 -23.31
N ALA A 318 4.99 8.67 -24.34
CA ALA A 318 4.53 7.85 -25.47
C ALA A 318 3.99 6.47 -25.07
N ASN A 319 4.37 5.93 -23.90
CA ASN A 319 3.76 4.71 -23.35
C ASN A 319 2.24 4.88 -23.14
N PHE A 320 1.76 6.10 -22.88
CA PHE A 320 0.34 6.42 -22.76
C PHE A 320 -0.27 6.98 -24.06
N ALA A 321 0.42 6.98 -25.20
CA ALA A 321 -0.07 7.62 -26.43
C ALA A 321 -1.44 7.11 -26.90
N ASN A 322 -1.75 5.82 -26.66
CA ASN A 322 -3.02 5.20 -27.01
C ASN A 322 -4.03 5.16 -25.83
N GLU A 323 -3.64 5.52 -24.61
CA GLU A 323 -4.48 5.35 -23.41
C GLU A 323 -5.32 6.60 -23.12
N SER A 324 -6.57 6.60 -23.61
CA SER A 324 -7.51 7.72 -23.47
C SER A 324 -7.84 8.11 -22.02
N ALA A 325 -7.70 7.20 -21.05
CA ALA A 325 -8.01 7.45 -19.64
C ALA A 325 -6.95 8.26 -18.88
N ILE A 326 -5.76 8.48 -19.46
CA ILE A 326 -4.62 9.14 -18.79
C ILE A 326 -4.13 10.33 -19.63
N ALA A 327 -4.67 11.52 -19.36
CA ALA A 327 -4.29 12.77 -20.04
C ALA A 327 -3.55 13.75 -19.14
N TRP A 328 -3.93 13.84 -17.87
CA TRP A 328 -3.35 14.78 -16.91
C TRP A 328 -2.97 14.07 -15.60
N GLU A 329 -2.04 14.67 -14.87
CA GLU A 329 -1.52 14.26 -13.57
C GLU A 329 -1.66 15.45 -12.59
N SER A 330 -2.07 15.22 -11.35
CA SER A 330 -2.25 16.30 -10.36
C SER A 330 -0.94 16.70 -9.67
N LEU A 331 -0.55 17.98 -9.74
CA LEU A 331 0.65 18.49 -9.08
C LEU A 331 0.33 18.98 -7.64
N CYS A 332 0.34 18.06 -6.67
CA CYS A 332 -0.11 18.29 -5.28
C CYS A 332 0.98 18.21 -4.19
N ASP A 333 2.19 17.77 -4.55
CA ASP A 333 3.33 17.52 -3.67
C ASP A 333 4.67 17.67 -4.41
N ILE A 334 5.77 17.32 -3.74
CA ILE A 334 7.16 17.45 -4.23
C ILE A 334 7.65 16.20 -4.96
N ASP A 335 7.20 15.02 -4.53
CA ASP A 335 7.77 13.70 -4.84
C ASP A 335 6.89 12.86 -5.79
N GLY A 336 5.67 13.30 -6.07
CA GLY A 336 4.70 12.61 -6.92
C GLY A 336 3.83 11.59 -6.17
N ALA A 337 4.04 11.39 -4.86
CA ALA A 337 3.45 10.26 -4.14
C ALA A 337 1.92 10.32 -3.99
N GLY A 338 1.32 11.52 -4.03
CA GLY A 338 -0.13 11.74 -4.05
C GLY A 338 -0.70 12.00 -5.44
N SER A 339 0.08 11.89 -6.52
CA SER A 339 -0.34 12.27 -7.88
C SER A 339 -1.44 11.35 -8.42
N VAL A 340 -2.54 11.96 -8.87
CA VAL A 340 -3.70 11.28 -9.46
C VAL A 340 -3.70 11.49 -10.98
N PHE A 341 -3.76 10.40 -11.73
CA PHE A 341 -3.97 10.43 -13.17
C PHE A 341 -5.46 10.54 -13.51
N VAL A 342 -5.78 11.38 -14.50
CA VAL A 342 -7.16 11.65 -14.95
C VAL A 342 -7.24 11.75 -16.48
N ASP A 343 -8.43 11.52 -17.04
CA ASP A 343 -8.69 11.62 -18.47
C ASP A 343 -8.81 13.07 -18.99
N SER A 344 -9.10 13.24 -20.28
CA SER A 344 -9.31 14.56 -20.91
C SER A 344 -10.42 15.41 -20.27
N ARG A 345 -11.33 14.76 -19.52
CA ARG A 345 -12.46 15.38 -18.80
C ARG A 345 -12.21 15.46 -17.29
N PHE A 346 -10.95 15.28 -16.87
CA PHE A 346 -10.51 15.28 -15.46
C PHE A 346 -11.21 14.23 -14.58
N ARG A 347 -11.64 13.11 -15.16
CA ARG A 347 -12.20 11.95 -14.44
C ARG A 347 -11.05 10.99 -14.03
N PRO A 348 -11.01 10.51 -12.77
CA PRO A 348 -9.94 9.60 -12.31
C PRO A 348 -9.74 8.35 -13.17
N ALA A 349 -8.47 8.08 -13.48
CA ALA A 349 -8.06 6.83 -14.12
C ALA A 349 -8.07 5.69 -13.09
N ASN A 350 -8.76 4.59 -13.42
CA ASN A 350 -8.79 3.38 -12.60
C ASN A 350 -7.53 2.50 -12.84
N THR A 351 -6.35 3.00 -12.48
CA THR A 351 -5.10 2.22 -12.44
C THR A 351 -4.83 1.70 -11.02
N ALA A 352 -4.54 0.41 -10.90
CA ALA A 352 -4.31 -0.26 -9.63
C ALA A 352 -2.86 -0.73 -9.51
N GLY A 353 -2.16 -0.26 -8.47
CA GLY A 353 -0.77 -0.59 -8.16
C GLY A 353 0.14 0.62 -8.29
N GLY A 354 0.64 1.12 -7.15
CA GLY A 354 1.73 2.09 -7.12
C GLY A 354 3.07 1.36 -7.08
N ASP A 355 3.69 1.19 -8.25
CA ASP A 355 5.13 0.94 -8.45
C ASP A 355 5.42 1.06 -9.95
N TYR A 356 5.98 2.20 -10.39
CA TYR A 356 6.29 2.48 -11.80
C TYR A 356 7.74 2.14 -12.14
N ALA A 357 7.98 1.02 -12.83
CA ALA A 357 9.26 0.71 -13.48
C ALA A 357 9.11 -0.30 -14.64
N GLY A 358 9.36 0.15 -15.88
CA GLY A 358 9.78 -0.64 -17.06
C GLY A 358 9.02 -1.93 -17.42
N HIS A 359 8.24 -1.90 -18.49
CA HIS A 359 7.68 -3.13 -19.10
C HIS A 359 8.75 -3.99 -19.79
N THR A 360 8.66 -5.31 -19.64
CA THR A 360 9.54 -6.28 -20.31
C THR A 360 8.93 -6.87 -21.58
N ALA A 361 9.77 -7.42 -22.46
CA ALA A 361 9.43 -7.79 -23.83
C ALA A 361 8.29 -8.82 -24.01
N ASP A 362 7.91 -9.56 -22.96
CA ASP A 362 6.80 -10.54 -23.01
C ASP A 362 5.41 -9.88 -23.12
N GLN A 363 5.31 -8.55 -22.90
CA GLN A 363 4.06 -7.80 -23.04
C GLN A 363 3.73 -7.47 -24.51
N ILE A 364 4.75 -7.14 -25.31
CA ILE A 364 4.63 -6.83 -26.76
C ILE A 364 4.01 -8.00 -27.53
N LEU A 365 4.38 -9.23 -27.14
CA LEU A 365 3.86 -10.50 -27.69
C LEU A 365 2.40 -10.82 -27.29
N ARG A 366 1.84 -10.09 -26.31
CA ARG A 366 0.43 -10.20 -25.90
C ARG A 366 -0.43 -9.19 -26.65
N GLU A 367 0.05 -7.96 -26.80
CA GLU A 367 -0.65 -6.86 -27.46
C GLU A 367 -0.90 -7.12 -28.95
N GLN A 368 0.08 -7.63 -29.71
CA GLN A 368 -0.13 -8.03 -31.12
C GLN A 368 -1.26 -9.06 -31.27
N ALA A 369 -1.32 -10.04 -30.36
CA ALA A 369 -2.36 -11.08 -30.37
C ALA A 369 -3.74 -10.60 -29.84
N GLN A 370 -3.83 -9.36 -29.36
CA GLN A 370 -5.06 -8.74 -28.85
C GLN A 370 -5.68 -7.79 -29.89
N VAL A 371 -4.87 -7.13 -30.71
CA VAL A 371 -5.32 -6.32 -31.86
C VAL A 371 -6.04 -7.18 -32.91
N GLU A 372 -5.54 -8.40 -33.20
CA GLU A 372 -6.21 -9.32 -34.14
C GLU A 372 -7.58 -9.80 -33.65
N ALA A 373 -7.80 -9.88 -32.33
CA ALA A 373 -9.08 -10.29 -31.75
C ALA A 373 -10.13 -9.17 -31.77
N LEU A 374 -9.73 -7.94 -31.42
CA LEU A 374 -10.62 -6.76 -31.42
C LEU A 374 -11.18 -6.43 -32.81
N ALA A 375 -10.48 -6.80 -33.88
CA ALA A 375 -10.96 -6.65 -35.25
C ALA A 375 -12.15 -7.56 -35.60
N ALA A 376 -12.39 -8.64 -34.84
CA ALA A 376 -13.51 -9.56 -35.05
C ALA A 376 -14.77 -9.14 -34.25
N GLU A 377 -14.60 -8.77 -32.97
CA GLU A 377 -15.72 -8.42 -32.07
C GLU A 377 -16.56 -7.24 -32.57
N ALA A 378 -15.96 -6.32 -33.35
CA ALA A 378 -16.67 -5.19 -33.97
C ALA A 378 -17.79 -5.61 -34.95
N SER A 379 -17.71 -6.81 -35.54
CA SER A 379 -18.72 -7.28 -36.52
C SER A 379 -20.00 -7.81 -35.87
N ASP A 380 -19.92 -8.36 -34.66
CA ASP A 380 -21.06 -9.03 -34.02
C ASP A 380 -22.00 -8.02 -33.33
N PHE A 381 -21.46 -6.86 -32.90
CA PHE A 381 -22.25 -5.82 -32.23
C PHE A 381 -23.31 -5.17 -33.16
N GLU A 382 -23.00 -4.95 -34.44
CA GLU A 382 -24.00 -4.46 -35.41
C GLU A 382 -25.10 -5.49 -35.70
N ILE A 383 -24.77 -6.79 -35.67
CA ILE A 383 -25.73 -7.88 -35.88
C ILE A 383 -26.67 -7.99 -34.68
N ALA A 384 -26.13 -7.90 -33.46
CA ALA A 384 -26.90 -7.89 -32.22
C ALA A 384 -27.91 -6.73 -32.17
N GLN A 385 -27.50 -5.50 -32.53
CA GLN A 385 -28.42 -4.35 -32.57
C GLN A 385 -29.56 -4.55 -33.57
N ARG A 386 -29.32 -5.17 -34.74
CA ARG A 386 -30.39 -5.47 -35.71
C ARG A 386 -31.39 -6.48 -35.18
N LEU A 387 -30.93 -7.59 -34.60
CA LEU A 387 -31.81 -8.60 -34.01
C LEU A 387 -32.67 -8.02 -32.88
N GLN A 388 -32.08 -7.21 -32.00
CA GLN A 388 -32.81 -6.57 -30.90
C GLN A 388 -33.86 -5.55 -31.42
N ALA A 389 -33.56 -4.81 -32.48
CA ALA A 389 -34.52 -3.90 -33.12
C ALA A 389 -35.69 -4.66 -33.78
N GLU A 390 -35.44 -5.81 -34.40
CA GLU A 390 -36.48 -6.67 -34.98
C GLU A 390 -37.36 -7.32 -33.90
N GLU A 391 -36.79 -7.79 -32.79
CA GLU A 391 -37.58 -8.29 -31.65
C GLU A 391 -38.45 -7.20 -31.02
N GLU A 392 -37.91 -5.99 -30.81
CA GLU A 392 -38.74 -4.88 -30.29
C GLU A 392 -39.88 -4.52 -31.25
N GLU A 393 -39.70 -4.58 -32.59
CA GLU A 393 -40.81 -4.34 -33.50
C GLU A 393 -41.84 -5.46 -33.49
N GLN A 394 -41.41 -6.72 -33.38
CA GLN A 394 -42.32 -7.86 -33.23
C GLN A 394 -43.14 -7.75 -31.93
N GLU A 395 -42.53 -7.41 -30.80
CA GLU A 395 -43.25 -7.26 -29.53
C GLU A 395 -44.15 -6.01 -29.54
N ARG A 396 -43.72 -4.90 -30.16
CA ARG A 396 -44.61 -3.73 -30.39
C ARG A 396 -45.84 -4.10 -31.23
N ARG A 397 -45.67 -4.93 -32.27
CA ARG A 397 -46.80 -5.48 -33.07
C ARG A 397 -47.67 -6.44 -32.24
N ARG A 398 -47.07 -7.27 -31.37
CA ARG A 398 -47.81 -8.20 -30.49
C ARG A 398 -48.66 -7.45 -29.47
N VAL A 399 -48.08 -6.49 -28.75
CA VAL A 399 -48.78 -5.61 -27.79
C VAL A 399 -49.92 -4.85 -28.47
N ALA A 400 -49.73 -4.30 -29.67
CA ALA A 400 -50.81 -3.64 -30.42
C ALA A 400 -51.97 -4.60 -30.78
N SER A 401 -51.69 -5.88 -31.02
CA SER A 401 -52.72 -6.91 -31.24
C SER A 401 -53.45 -7.29 -29.94
N GLU A 402 -52.72 -7.39 -28.83
CA GLU A 402 -53.29 -7.66 -27.51
C GLU A 402 -54.13 -6.48 -27.02
N GLU A 403 -53.73 -5.23 -27.27
CA GLU A 403 -54.53 -4.03 -27.00
C GLU A 403 -55.85 -3.98 -27.77
N ARG A 404 -55.87 -4.37 -29.05
CA ARG A 404 -57.14 -4.52 -29.80
C ARG A 404 -58.06 -5.52 -29.12
N ARG A 405 -57.55 -6.72 -28.81
CA ARG A 405 -58.31 -7.78 -28.15
C ARG A 405 -58.77 -7.36 -26.73
N ARG A 406 -57.99 -6.52 -26.04
CA ARG A 406 -58.30 -5.97 -24.72
C ARG A 406 -59.33 -4.85 -24.79
N ARG A 407 -59.37 -4.02 -25.85
CA ARG A 407 -60.44 -3.05 -26.09
C ARG A 407 -61.78 -3.74 -26.39
N GLU A 408 -61.76 -4.82 -27.18
CA GLU A 408 -62.92 -5.67 -27.43
C GLU A 408 -63.46 -6.30 -26.13
N GLN A 409 -62.57 -6.77 -25.24
CA GLN A 409 -62.96 -7.31 -23.93
C GLN A 409 -63.39 -6.23 -22.92
N GLN A 410 -62.81 -5.03 -22.93
CA GLN A 410 -63.21 -3.92 -22.05
C GLN A 410 -64.60 -3.36 -22.34
N GLN A 411 -65.19 -3.67 -23.50
CA GLN A 411 -66.59 -3.35 -23.78
C GLN A 411 -67.57 -4.19 -22.93
N ASN A 412 -67.08 -5.25 -22.26
CA ASN A 412 -67.90 -6.29 -21.61
C ASN A 412 -67.69 -6.46 -20.09
N GLY A 413 -66.93 -5.58 -19.41
CA GLY A 413 -66.68 -5.66 -17.97
C GLY A 413 -66.31 -4.32 -17.33
N ARG A 414 -66.97 -3.92 -16.23
CA ARG A 414 -66.93 -2.54 -15.67
C ARG A 414 -66.83 -2.57 -14.13
N ARG A 415 -66.04 -1.66 -13.51
CA ARG A 415 -65.69 -1.52 -12.05
C ARG A 415 -64.58 -2.53 -11.62
N SER A 416 -63.72 -2.35 -10.58
CA SER A 416 -63.37 -1.31 -9.57
C SER A 416 -62.23 -1.86 -8.65
N ILE A 417 -61.28 -1.16 -7.97
CA ILE A 417 -60.83 0.25 -7.87
C ILE A 417 -59.39 0.34 -7.26
N TYR A 418 -58.57 1.31 -7.71
CA TYR A 418 -57.39 1.99 -7.07
C TYR A 418 -56.10 1.26 -6.57
N ALA A 419 -54.99 2.01 -6.63
CA ALA A 419 -53.69 1.84 -5.94
C ALA A 419 -53.35 3.15 -5.15
N PRO A 420 -52.34 3.19 -4.25
CA PRO A 420 -51.03 3.87 -4.51
C PRO A 420 -49.82 3.33 -3.64
N GLN A 421 -48.58 3.86 -3.58
CA GLN A 421 -47.58 4.37 -4.56
C GLN A 421 -46.15 4.52 -3.91
N HIS A 422 -45.09 4.35 -4.72
CA HIS A 422 -43.70 4.90 -4.65
C HIS A 422 -42.67 4.63 -3.51
N GLN A 423 -41.40 4.56 -3.98
CA GLN A 423 -40.11 4.85 -3.30
C GLN A 423 -39.28 5.84 -4.17
N PRO A 424 -38.29 6.56 -3.60
CA PRO A 424 -37.29 7.36 -4.34
C PRO A 424 -36.01 6.56 -4.70
N PRO A 425 -35.11 7.06 -5.58
CA PRO A 425 -34.06 6.27 -6.25
C PRO A 425 -32.67 6.25 -5.58
N SER A 426 -31.83 5.32 -6.03
CA SER A 426 -30.46 5.06 -5.56
C SER A 426 -29.36 5.45 -6.56
N GLY A 427 -28.24 6.03 -6.07
CA GLY A 427 -26.98 6.11 -6.82
C GLY A 427 -26.12 4.86 -6.63
N GLN A 428 -25.36 4.44 -7.65
CA GLN A 428 -24.57 3.21 -7.63
C GLN A 428 -23.14 3.44 -7.10
N MET A 429 -22.64 2.50 -6.29
CA MET A 429 -21.23 2.38 -5.88
C MET A 429 -20.64 1.06 -6.43
N ALA A 430 -19.31 0.97 -6.50
CA ALA A 430 -18.63 -0.25 -6.96
C ALA A 430 -18.49 -1.29 -5.84
N ASN A 431 -19.10 -2.48 -6.05
CA ASN A 431 -18.91 -3.67 -5.23
C ASN A 431 -17.83 -4.60 -5.82
N MET A 432 -17.39 -5.60 -5.06
CA MET A 432 -16.49 -6.67 -5.51
C MET A 432 -17.24 -7.69 -6.40
N ARG A 433 -17.69 -7.24 -7.58
CA ARG A 433 -18.49 -8.07 -8.49
C ARG A 433 -17.74 -9.29 -9.01
N ILE A 434 -18.47 -10.39 -9.10
CA ILE A 434 -18.02 -11.67 -9.67
C ILE A 434 -18.19 -11.65 -11.21
N SER A 435 -17.44 -12.48 -11.94
CA SER A 435 -17.47 -12.59 -13.42
C SER A 435 -18.81 -13.12 -13.95
N ASP A 436 -19.34 -12.47 -14.99
CA ASP A 436 -20.72 -12.65 -15.54
C ASP A 436 -20.84 -13.60 -16.77
N GLN A 437 -19.82 -14.41 -17.12
CA GLN A 437 -19.69 -15.03 -18.46
C GLN A 437 -19.83 -16.58 -18.51
N PRO A 438 -21.04 -17.14 -18.72
CA PRO A 438 -21.25 -18.59 -18.83
C PRO A 438 -20.94 -19.17 -20.23
N VAL A 439 -19.93 -20.04 -20.32
CA VAL A 439 -19.54 -20.73 -21.59
C VAL A 439 -20.39 -21.97 -21.88
N THR A 440 -20.54 -22.33 -23.17
CA THR A 440 -21.30 -23.48 -23.70
C THR A 440 -20.40 -24.57 -24.31
N ALA A 441 -20.88 -25.82 -24.32
CA ALA A 441 -20.06 -26.99 -24.59
C ALA A 441 -19.53 -27.12 -26.04
N GLU A 442 -20.22 -26.54 -27.02
CA GLU A 442 -19.86 -26.69 -28.44
C GLU A 442 -18.56 -25.94 -28.81
N GLN A 443 -18.14 -24.96 -28.01
CA GLN A 443 -16.86 -24.24 -28.18
C GLN A 443 -15.63 -25.06 -27.75
N LEU A 444 -15.80 -26.21 -27.08
CA LEU A 444 -14.69 -27.07 -26.65
C LEU A 444 -14.09 -27.93 -27.77
N ALA A 445 -14.79 -28.08 -28.91
CA ALA A 445 -14.38 -29.00 -29.98
C ALA A 445 -13.28 -28.44 -30.92
N SER A 446 -12.97 -27.15 -30.86
CA SER A 446 -12.16 -26.47 -31.89
C SER A 446 -11.16 -25.44 -31.36
N ALA A 447 -10.57 -25.65 -30.17
CA ALA A 447 -9.71 -24.65 -29.51
C ALA A 447 -8.37 -25.21 -28.97
N GLY A 448 -7.51 -25.69 -29.88
CA GLY A 448 -6.08 -25.64 -29.61
C GLY A 448 -5.59 -24.18 -29.72
N LYS A 449 -5.39 -23.52 -28.56
CA LYS A 449 -5.00 -22.10 -28.30
C LYS A 449 -6.14 -21.19 -27.79
N LYS A 450 -5.81 -20.45 -26.71
CA LYS A 450 -6.32 -19.13 -26.25
C LYS A 450 -7.84 -18.81 -26.36
N THR A 451 -8.60 -19.05 -25.28
CA THR A 451 -9.65 -18.14 -24.77
C THR A 451 -9.73 -18.22 -23.24
N LYS A 452 -9.97 -17.09 -22.56
CA LYS A 452 -9.62 -16.88 -21.13
C LYS A 452 -10.49 -15.79 -20.47
N LYS A 453 -11.19 -16.11 -19.38
CA LYS A 453 -11.55 -15.17 -18.28
C LYS A 453 -12.07 -15.87 -17.01
N ASP A 454 -13.03 -16.80 -17.11
CA ASP A 454 -13.47 -17.59 -15.94
C ASP A 454 -12.43 -18.62 -15.47
N LYS A 455 -11.53 -19.06 -16.37
CA LYS A 455 -10.48 -20.05 -16.11
C LYS A 455 -9.39 -19.60 -15.13
N ASP A 456 -9.30 -18.31 -14.82
CA ASP A 456 -8.10 -17.73 -14.18
C ASP A 456 -7.91 -18.16 -12.72
N CYS A 457 -8.99 -18.27 -11.94
CA CYS A 457 -8.95 -18.75 -10.56
C CYS A 457 -8.51 -20.22 -10.47
N VAL A 458 -9.11 -21.09 -11.28
CA VAL A 458 -8.84 -22.53 -11.28
C VAL A 458 -7.45 -22.84 -11.83
N ILE A 459 -6.99 -22.10 -12.85
CA ILE A 459 -5.59 -22.17 -13.33
C ILE A 459 -4.62 -21.73 -12.23
N MET A 460 -4.89 -20.64 -11.51
CA MET A 460 -4.03 -20.17 -10.41
C MET A 460 -3.91 -21.21 -9.29
N TYR A 461 -5.03 -21.88 -8.95
CA TYR A 461 -5.02 -22.99 -8.00
C TYR A 461 -4.21 -24.19 -8.49
N LEU A 462 -4.46 -24.68 -9.72
CA LEU A 462 -3.71 -25.80 -10.30
C LEU A 462 -2.21 -25.52 -10.35
N LYS A 463 -1.80 -24.30 -10.72
CA LYS A 463 -0.40 -23.85 -10.65
C LYS A 463 0.18 -23.93 -9.24
N SER A 464 -0.59 -23.57 -8.21
CA SER A 464 -0.13 -23.70 -6.81
C SER A 464 0.04 -25.16 -6.35
N LEU A 465 -0.46 -26.14 -7.11
CA LEU A 465 -0.21 -27.56 -6.85
C LEU A 465 1.05 -28.10 -7.54
N GLU A 466 1.56 -27.45 -8.60
CA GLU A 466 2.79 -27.86 -9.30
C GLU A 466 3.95 -28.19 -8.34
N PRO A 467 4.33 -27.32 -7.37
CA PRO A 467 5.45 -27.62 -6.49
C PRO A 467 5.11 -28.72 -5.47
N LEU A 468 3.86 -28.81 -4.99
CA LEU A 468 3.41 -29.89 -4.09
C LEU A 468 3.43 -31.26 -4.78
N ILE A 469 3.05 -31.32 -6.07
CA ILE A 469 3.13 -32.51 -6.91
C ILE A 469 4.60 -32.87 -7.17
N ALA A 470 5.46 -31.89 -7.43
CA ALA A 470 6.88 -32.11 -7.69
C ALA A 470 7.65 -32.69 -6.48
N GLU A 471 7.19 -32.47 -5.25
CA GLU A 471 7.75 -33.09 -4.03
C GLU A 471 7.08 -34.44 -3.66
N SER A 472 6.04 -34.88 -4.37
CA SER A 472 5.36 -36.16 -4.08
C SER A 472 6.15 -37.41 -4.45
N GLY A 473 7.16 -37.28 -5.33
CA GLY A 473 7.89 -38.40 -5.92
C GLY A 473 7.07 -39.25 -6.92
N GLN A 474 5.82 -38.88 -7.18
CA GLN A 474 4.94 -39.56 -8.14
C GLN A 474 5.16 -39.03 -9.57
N ASN A 475 4.48 -39.63 -10.56
CA ASN A 475 4.51 -39.11 -11.93
C ASN A 475 3.73 -37.79 -11.99
N ALA A 476 4.47 -36.67 -11.94
CA ALA A 476 3.91 -35.33 -11.83
C ALA A 476 2.95 -34.96 -12.96
N GLU A 477 3.21 -35.42 -14.19
CA GLU A 477 2.33 -35.22 -15.34
C GLU A 477 0.98 -35.92 -15.14
N LEU A 478 0.99 -37.17 -14.65
CA LEU A 478 -0.23 -37.95 -14.41
C LEU A 478 -1.06 -37.37 -13.24
N GLU A 479 -0.39 -36.97 -12.14
CA GLU A 479 -1.05 -36.37 -10.99
C GLU A 479 -1.56 -34.94 -11.29
N MET A 480 -0.94 -34.21 -12.21
CA MET A 480 -1.49 -32.94 -12.71
C MET A 480 -2.68 -33.20 -13.63
N GLN A 481 -2.57 -34.10 -14.62
CA GLN A 481 -3.68 -34.46 -15.54
C GLN A 481 -4.93 -34.92 -14.78
N LYS A 482 -4.77 -35.71 -13.71
CA LYS A 482 -5.85 -36.09 -12.77
C LYS A 482 -6.62 -34.86 -12.25
N ARG A 483 -5.92 -33.79 -11.85
CA ARG A 483 -6.49 -32.61 -11.21
C ARG A 483 -6.98 -31.56 -12.21
N VAL A 484 -6.33 -31.44 -13.37
CA VAL A 484 -6.87 -30.73 -14.54
C VAL A 484 -8.24 -31.31 -14.91
N LYS A 485 -8.36 -32.65 -14.97
CA LYS A 485 -9.64 -33.31 -15.22
C LYS A 485 -10.68 -33.00 -14.14
N MET A 486 -10.33 -33.10 -12.84
CA MET A 486 -11.24 -32.74 -11.74
C MET A 486 -11.72 -31.29 -11.81
N ALA A 487 -10.82 -30.37 -12.18
CA ALA A 487 -11.13 -28.97 -12.41
C ALA A 487 -12.11 -28.77 -13.58
N GLU A 488 -11.85 -29.38 -14.74
CA GLU A 488 -12.77 -29.32 -15.88
C GLU A 488 -14.14 -29.95 -15.59
N GLU A 489 -14.20 -31.05 -14.84
CA GLU A 489 -15.44 -31.71 -14.43
C GLU A 489 -16.23 -30.85 -13.43
N PHE A 490 -15.54 -30.11 -12.56
CA PHE A 490 -16.15 -29.11 -11.67
C PHE A 490 -16.68 -27.91 -12.46
N GLU A 491 -15.87 -27.28 -13.31
CA GLU A 491 -16.26 -26.13 -14.15
C GLU A 491 -17.47 -26.44 -15.05
N ARG A 492 -17.48 -27.64 -15.68
CA ARG A 492 -18.58 -28.08 -16.55
C ARG A 492 -19.81 -28.58 -15.78
N GLY A 493 -19.64 -28.97 -14.52
CA GLY A 493 -20.67 -29.55 -13.65
C GLY A 493 -21.12 -28.60 -12.54
N ILE A 494 -20.98 -29.05 -11.29
CA ILE A 494 -21.52 -28.35 -10.11
C ILE A 494 -20.88 -26.97 -9.86
N GLY A 495 -19.66 -26.73 -10.33
CA GLY A 495 -18.95 -25.45 -10.19
C GLY A 495 -19.68 -24.30 -10.90
N LYS A 496 -20.29 -24.55 -12.06
CA LYS A 496 -21.12 -23.53 -12.75
C LYS A 496 -22.35 -23.12 -11.92
N LEU A 497 -22.94 -24.07 -11.18
CA LEU A 497 -24.07 -23.81 -10.29
C LEU A 497 -23.63 -23.15 -8.97
N ALA A 498 -22.47 -23.51 -8.43
CA ALA A 498 -21.86 -22.85 -7.29
C ALA A 498 -21.47 -21.39 -7.59
N GLN A 499 -20.92 -21.13 -8.78
CA GLN A 499 -20.58 -19.79 -9.27
C GLN A 499 -21.83 -18.92 -9.43
N ALA A 500 -22.90 -19.44 -10.04
CA ALA A 500 -24.18 -18.74 -10.15
C ALA A 500 -24.75 -18.35 -8.77
N ARG A 501 -24.74 -19.28 -7.81
CA ARG A 501 -25.17 -19.00 -6.42
C ARG A 501 -24.28 -17.97 -5.71
N LEU A 502 -22.99 -17.92 -6.02
CA LEU A 502 -22.08 -16.92 -5.47
C LEU A 502 -22.35 -15.52 -6.04
N ILE A 503 -22.70 -15.44 -7.34
CA ILE A 503 -23.18 -14.22 -8.00
C ILE A 503 -24.52 -13.78 -7.39
N ASP A 504 -25.46 -14.70 -7.17
CA ASP A 504 -26.73 -14.41 -6.46
C ASP A 504 -26.47 -13.87 -5.04
N LEU A 505 -25.49 -14.42 -4.32
CA LEU A 505 -25.10 -13.97 -2.98
C LEU A 505 -24.50 -12.55 -3.00
N ASP A 506 -23.64 -12.21 -3.98
CA ASP A 506 -23.08 -10.86 -4.11
C ASP A 506 -24.14 -9.82 -4.50
N ASN A 507 -25.02 -10.16 -5.45
CA ASN A 507 -26.16 -9.32 -5.80
C ASN A 507 -27.14 -9.11 -4.63
N ALA A 508 -27.23 -10.06 -3.70
CA ALA A 508 -28.02 -9.94 -2.46
C ALA A 508 -27.28 -9.27 -1.29
N SER A 509 -26.00 -8.94 -1.43
CA SER A 509 -25.16 -8.41 -0.33
C SER A 509 -25.10 -6.87 -0.33
N GLU A 510 -25.30 -6.27 0.85
CA GLU A 510 -25.28 -4.81 1.03
C GLU A 510 -23.87 -4.21 0.77
N ASN A 511 -22.80 -4.91 1.17
CA ASN A 511 -21.44 -4.38 1.12
C ASN A 511 -20.43 -5.32 0.47
N ASN A 512 -20.43 -6.59 0.86
CA ASN A 512 -19.42 -7.54 0.41
C ASN A 512 -19.86 -9.00 0.62
N TRP A 513 -19.99 -9.78 -0.46
CA TRP A 513 -20.45 -11.19 -0.41
C TRP A 513 -19.67 -12.06 0.60
N LEU A 514 -18.35 -11.86 0.65
CA LEU A 514 -17.43 -12.66 1.45
C LEU A 514 -17.52 -12.26 2.93
N ASN A 515 -17.34 -10.98 3.24
CA ASN A 515 -17.28 -10.49 4.62
C ASN A 515 -18.64 -10.57 5.33
N ASP A 516 -19.71 -10.15 4.67
CA ASP A 516 -21.02 -9.97 5.32
C ASP A 516 -21.69 -11.33 5.60
N ASN A 517 -21.42 -12.35 4.77
CA ASN A 517 -22.09 -13.65 4.87
C ASN A 517 -21.22 -14.79 5.42
N LEU A 518 -19.95 -14.88 5.02
CA LEU A 518 -19.14 -16.10 5.11
C LEU A 518 -17.89 -15.96 6.00
N TRP A 519 -16.98 -15.04 5.66
CA TRP A 519 -15.61 -14.98 6.21
C TRP A 519 -15.58 -14.74 7.72
N MET A 520 -16.36 -13.78 8.20
CA MET A 520 -16.51 -13.50 9.64
C MET A 520 -16.90 -14.74 10.45
N LYS A 521 -17.79 -15.58 9.90
CA LYS A 521 -18.23 -16.82 10.53
C LYS A 521 -17.15 -17.88 10.46
N LYS A 522 -16.72 -18.25 9.24
CA LYS A 522 -15.86 -19.42 8.99
C LYS A 522 -14.41 -19.24 9.42
N ALA A 523 -13.84 -18.03 9.32
CA ALA A 523 -12.45 -17.78 9.71
C ALA A 523 -12.27 -17.47 11.21
N TYR A 524 -13.30 -16.93 11.86
CA TYR A 524 -13.19 -16.46 13.26
C TYR A 524 -14.23 -17.07 14.19
N HIS A 525 -15.54 -16.87 13.93
CA HIS A 525 -16.56 -17.12 14.96
C HIS A 525 -16.92 -18.60 15.18
N GLU A 526 -16.92 -19.40 14.11
CA GLU A 526 -17.08 -20.86 14.15
C GLU A 526 -15.79 -21.57 14.58
N TRP A 527 -14.65 -20.88 14.61
CA TRP A 527 -13.42 -21.45 15.16
C TRP A 527 -13.50 -21.48 16.68
N ARG A 528 -13.29 -22.68 17.25
CA ARG A 528 -13.59 -22.98 18.67
C ARG A 528 -12.35 -22.99 19.58
N ALA A 529 -11.16 -22.80 19.01
CA ALA A 529 -9.91 -22.75 19.77
C ALA A 529 -9.86 -21.53 20.73
N PRO A 530 -9.10 -21.63 21.84
CA PRO A 530 -8.83 -20.49 22.71
C PRO A 530 -8.27 -19.29 21.95
N LEU A 531 -8.77 -18.08 22.23
CA LEU A 531 -8.28 -16.86 21.55
C LEU A 531 -6.85 -16.51 21.96
N LEU A 532 -6.53 -16.73 23.24
CA LEU A 532 -5.20 -16.57 23.84
C LEU A 532 -4.13 -17.22 22.94
N ILE A 533 -3.19 -16.39 22.47
CA ILE A 533 -2.07 -16.70 21.54
C ILE A 533 -2.52 -17.15 20.14
N ASN A 534 -3.49 -18.06 20.00
CA ASN A 534 -3.87 -18.65 18.71
C ASN A 534 -4.65 -17.67 17.80
N SER A 535 -5.38 -16.72 18.38
CA SER A 535 -6.15 -15.70 17.62
C SER A 535 -5.82 -14.26 18.02
N ASN A 536 -5.38 -13.99 19.24
CA ASN A 536 -5.05 -12.64 19.68
C ASN A 536 -3.64 -12.25 19.19
N TRP A 537 -3.57 -11.28 18.29
CA TRP A 537 -2.33 -10.62 17.87
C TRP A 537 -1.81 -9.69 18.98
N TRP A 538 -0.52 -9.34 18.94
CA TRP A 538 0.11 -8.39 19.85
C TRP A 538 0.99 -7.35 19.14
N LEU A 539 1.11 -6.17 19.75
CA LEU A 539 1.94 -5.03 19.34
C LEU A 539 2.73 -4.51 20.54
N LEU A 540 4.05 -4.36 20.42
CA LEU A 540 4.96 -3.97 21.50
C LEU A 540 5.40 -2.52 21.32
N PHE A 541 5.26 -1.67 22.34
CA PHE A 541 5.57 -0.24 22.22
C PHE A 541 6.97 0.06 22.76
N HIS A 542 7.70 1.01 22.17
CA HIS A 542 8.93 1.51 22.79
C HIS A 542 8.63 2.08 24.20
N HIS A 543 9.64 2.13 25.07
CA HIS A 543 9.54 2.93 26.29
C HIS A 543 9.32 4.40 25.92
N ASP A 544 8.42 5.08 26.62
CA ASP A 544 8.26 6.51 26.45
C ASP A 544 9.54 7.22 26.91
N ALA A 545 10.03 8.17 26.12
CA ALA A 545 11.29 8.87 26.38
C ALA A 545 11.28 9.58 27.75
N THR A 546 10.12 10.10 28.18
CA THR A 546 9.95 10.89 29.40
C THR A 546 9.97 10.07 30.69
N VAL A 547 9.72 8.76 30.62
CA VAL A 547 9.79 7.88 31.80
C VAL A 547 11.23 7.86 32.31
N PRO A 548 11.50 8.14 33.60
CA PRO A 548 12.86 8.15 34.13
C PRO A 548 13.56 6.79 33.98
N ASP A 549 14.86 6.80 33.68
CA ASP A 549 15.57 5.57 33.35
C ASP A 549 15.65 4.58 34.51
N HIS A 550 15.59 5.04 35.77
CA HIS A 550 15.47 4.17 36.95
C HIS A 550 14.13 3.43 37.05
N ILE A 551 13.10 3.88 36.33
CA ILE A 551 11.83 3.16 36.15
C ILE A 551 11.94 2.23 34.92
N LYS A 552 12.52 2.72 33.80
CA LYS A 552 12.74 1.90 32.59
C LYS A 552 13.61 0.67 32.87
N SER A 553 14.62 0.80 33.74
CA SER A 553 15.57 -0.26 34.10
C SER A 553 14.99 -1.31 35.05
N HIS A 554 13.76 -1.15 35.55
CA HIS A 554 13.13 -2.12 36.44
C HIS A 554 12.57 -3.33 35.65
N ASP A 555 13.46 -4.14 35.10
CA ASP A 555 13.14 -5.34 34.31
C ASP A 555 12.59 -6.52 35.14
N GLY A 556 12.46 -6.35 36.46
CA GLY A 556 12.04 -7.39 37.40
C GLY A 556 13.18 -8.24 38.00
N THR A 557 14.45 -7.97 37.65
CA THR A 557 15.62 -8.70 38.19
C THR A 557 16.37 -7.95 39.30
N SER A 558 16.18 -6.63 39.39
CA SER A 558 16.85 -5.78 40.39
C SER A 558 16.25 -5.95 41.79
N SER A 559 17.10 -6.20 42.79
CA SER A 559 16.69 -6.14 44.20
C SER A 559 16.51 -4.69 44.65
N LEU A 560 15.29 -4.32 45.05
CA LEU A 560 14.91 -2.98 45.49
C LEU A 560 15.85 -2.40 46.57
N THR A 561 16.17 -1.12 46.44
CA THR A 561 16.86 -0.34 47.48
C THR A 561 15.98 -0.21 48.72
N GLU A 562 16.59 -0.23 49.91
CA GLU A 562 15.86 -0.22 51.18
C GLU A 562 14.96 1.02 51.33
N GLY A 563 13.65 0.82 51.48
CA GLY A 563 12.71 1.89 51.82
C GLY A 563 11.25 1.62 51.46
N VAL A 564 10.99 0.92 50.35
CA VAL A 564 9.62 0.63 49.89
C VAL A 564 9.16 -0.74 50.43
N LYS A 565 7.97 -0.79 51.03
CA LYS A 565 7.31 -2.04 51.45
C LYS A 565 5.87 -2.08 50.97
N LEU A 566 5.50 -3.22 50.37
CA LEU A 566 4.21 -3.46 49.74
C LEU A 566 3.08 -3.76 50.74
N PRO A 567 1.88 -3.21 50.54
CA PRO A 567 0.63 -3.91 50.79
C PRO A 567 0.26 -4.75 49.54
N THR A 568 0.65 -6.04 49.56
CA THR A 568 0.31 -7.13 48.61
C THR A 568 0.54 -6.95 47.09
N GLY A 569 0.92 -8.05 46.44
CA GLY A 569 0.83 -8.22 44.99
C GLY A 569 2.08 -7.79 44.21
N GLY A 570 2.39 -6.49 44.18
CA GLY A 570 3.48 -5.96 43.37
C GLY A 570 3.53 -4.43 43.34
N GLU A 571 4.41 -3.86 42.52
CA GLU A 571 4.63 -2.42 42.43
C GLU A 571 3.75 -1.76 41.36
N ILE A 572 2.91 -0.81 41.79
CA ILE A 572 2.33 0.20 40.90
C ILE A 572 3.19 1.47 40.99
N SER A 573 3.77 1.89 39.88
CA SER A 573 4.60 3.10 39.83
C SER A 573 3.84 4.33 39.36
N ASP A 574 4.25 5.52 39.81
CA ASP A 574 3.69 6.79 39.35
C ASP A 574 3.69 6.90 37.81
N TRP A 575 4.74 6.39 37.18
CA TRP A 575 4.92 6.44 35.72
C TRP A 575 4.11 5.39 34.96
N GLN A 576 3.78 4.25 35.58
CA GLN A 576 2.82 3.29 35.03
C GLN A 576 1.43 3.91 34.93
N ILE A 577 0.93 4.53 36.02
CA ILE A 577 -0.39 5.19 36.04
C ILE A 577 -0.42 6.40 35.09
N ARG A 578 0.62 7.23 35.12
CA ARG A 578 0.79 8.36 34.19
C ARG A 578 0.80 7.93 32.73
N ARG A 579 1.52 6.86 32.38
CA ARG A 579 1.55 6.31 31.02
C ARG A 579 0.20 5.69 30.62
N ALA A 580 -0.48 4.98 31.52
CA ALA A 580 -1.81 4.44 31.28
C ALA A 580 -2.84 5.56 31.02
N ALA A 581 -2.83 6.62 31.81
CA ALA A 581 -3.65 7.81 31.62
C ALA A 581 -3.34 8.48 30.26
N TRP A 582 -2.06 8.70 29.93
CA TRP A 582 -1.64 9.25 28.64
C TRP A 582 -2.18 8.40 27.49
N LEU A 583 -1.83 7.11 27.42
CA LEU A 583 -2.29 6.20 26.36
C LEU A 583 -3.82 6.17 26.23
N ALA A 584 -4.56 6.13 27.34
CA ALA A 584 -6.03 6.19 27.32
C ALA A 584 -6.54 7.51 26.70
N SER A 585 -5.94 8.66 27.04
CA SER A 585 -6.30 9.95 26.44
C SER A 585 -5.97 10.02 24.94
N ARG A 586 -4.86 9.41 24.50
CA ARG A 586 -4.45 9.29 23.09
C ARG A 586 -5.45 8.44 22.29
N PHE A 587 -5.85 7.27 22.80
CA PHE A 587 -6.86 6.41 22.17
C PHE A 587 -8.22 7.11 22.06
N MET A 588 -8.63 7.85 23.10
CA MET A 588 -9.85 8.68 23.04
C MET A 588 -9.75 9.76 21.97
N ASN A 589 -8.64 10.50 21.89
CA ASN A 589 -8.54 11.57 20.90
C ASN A 589 -8.49 11.04 19.45
N PHE A 590 -7.91 9.86 19.23
CA PHE A 590 -8.06 9.16 17.95
C PHE A 590 -9.53 8.79 17.68
N LYS A 591 -10.24 8.24 18.67
CA LYS A 591 -11.67 7.90 18.55
C LYS A 591 -12.55 9.12 18.29
N GLU A 592 -12.30 10.26 18.93
CA GLU A 592 -13.02 11.52 18.70
C GLU A 592 -12.88 11.98 17.24
N ARG A 593 -11.65 11.95 16.70
CA ARG A 593 -11.38 12.27 15.28
C ARG A 593 -12.02 11.27 14.32
N LEU A 594 -12.04 9.99 14.70
CA LEU A 594 -12.63 8.90 13.93
C LEU A 594 -14.16 8.97 13.89
N ASP A 595 -14.81 9.29 15.02
CA ASP A 595 -16.25 9.45 15.15
C ASP A 595 -16.73 10.72 14.42
N ALA A 596 -15.98 11.83 14.56
CA ALA A 596 -16.19 13.07 13.81
C ALA A 596 -15.80 12.98 12.31
N SER A 597 -15.24 11.85 11.87
CA SER A 597 -14.72 11.61 10.50
C SER A 597 -13.61 12.57 10.05
N VAL A 598 -12.97 13.29 10.97
CA VAL A 598 -11.89 14.26 10.72
C VAL A 598 -10.59 13.55 10.29
N LEU A 599 -10.44 12.25 10.57
CA LEU A 599 -9.40 11.39 9.98
C LEU A 599 -9.54 11.23 8.45
N TYR A 600 -10.60 11.79 7.85
CA TYR A 600 -10.86 11.76 6.41
C TYR A 600 -11.32 13.13 5.88
N ALA A 601 -10.81 14.21 6.48
CA ALA A 601 -10.98 15.55 5.96
C ALA A 601 -10.34 15.65 4.56
N PRO A 602 -11.08 16.04 3.49
CA PRO A 602 -10.49 16.18 2.17
C PRO A 602 -9.35 17.21 2.15
N VAL A 603 -8.36 16.95 1.30
CA VAL A 603 -7.05 17.64 1.16
C VAL A 603 -7.12 19.19 1.13
N TYR A 604 -8.27 19.76 0.78
CA TYR A 604 -8.48 21.18 0.50
C TYR A 604 -8.66 22.11 1.70
N SER A 605 -8.81 21.63 2.94
CA SER A 605 -9.33 22.48 4.05
C SER A 605 -8.43 22.71 5.28
N VAL A 606 -7.35 21.95 5.50
CA VAL A 606 -6.62 22.00 6.80
C VAL A 606 -5.08 22.01 6.73
N ARG A 607 -4.44 22.04 5.54
CA ARG A 607 -2.96 22.06 5.43
C ARG A 607 -2.34 23.28 6.16
N ALA A 608 -2.99 24.44 6.10
CA ALA A 608 -2.51 25.74 6.63
C ALA A 608 -2.45 25.88 8.16
N HIS A 609 -2.74 24.83 8.95
CA HIS A 609 -2.61 24.84 10.42
C HIS A 609 -1.94 23.57 10.99
N ILE A 610 -1.49 22.64 10.14
CA ILE A 610 -1.09 21.28 10.56
C ILE A 610 0.40 20.96 10.33
N MET A 611 1.17 21.82 9.65
CA MET A 611 2.56 21.49 9.28
C MET A 611 3.51 21.24 10.48
N ASN A 612 3.25 21.84 11.65
CA ASN A 612 3.97 21.56 12.90
C ASN A 612 3.21 20.63 13.86
N SER A 613 2.27 19.82 13.35
CA SER A 613 1.44 18.90 14.15
C SER A 613 1.67 17.44 13.75
N PRO A 614 1.71 16.49 14.70
CA PRO A 614 1.79 15.05 14.42
C PRO A 614 0.60 14.47 13.64
N LEU A 615 -0.42 15.29 13.29
CA LEU A 615 -1.41 14.93 12.28
C LEU A 615 -0.80 14.76 10.88
N SER A 616 0.24 15.51 10.50
CA SER A 616 0.83 15.42 9.15
C SER A 616 1.35 14.02 8.82
N TYR A 617 2.00 13.36 9.78
CA TYR A 617 2.49 11.99 9.69
C TYR A 617 1.35 10.94 9.70
N LEU A 618 0.22 11.23 10.36
CA LEU A 618 -0.94 10.32 10.32
C LEU A 618 -1.68 10.42 8.98
N CYS A 619 -1.89 11.62 8.45
CA CYS A 619 -2.59 11.81 7.18
C CYS A 619 -1.84 11.12 6.04
N SER A 620 -0.53 11.35 5.88
CA SER A 620 0.27 10.69 4.84
C SER A 620 0.19 9.15 4.93
N ARG A 621 0.22 8.59 6.14
CA ARG A 621 0.05 7.15 6.38
C ARG A 621 -1.36 6.59 6.12
N ILE A 622 -2.37 7.43 5.98
CA ILE A 622 -3.75 7.07 5.62
C ILE A 622 -4.04 7.32 4.13
N GLU A 623 -3.39 8.32 3.51
CA GLU A 623 -3.74 8.85 2.18
C GLU A 623 -3.17 8.06 0.98
N PHE A 624 -2.02 7.38 1.10
CA PHE A 624 -1.29 6.82 -0.06
C PHE A 624 -1.93 5.62 -0.81
N THR A 625 -3.21 5.29 -0.62
CA THR A 625 -3.94 4.36 -1.50
C THR A 625 -5.45 4.63 -1.49
N TYR A 626 -6.14 4.22 -2.55
CA TYR A 626 -7.61 4.04 -2.56
C TYR A 626 -8.15 3.21 -1.37
N SER A 627 -7.31 2.42 -0.69
CA SER A 627 -7.67 1.67 0.52
C SER A 627 -7.92 2.55 1.77
N GLY A 628 -7.52 3.83 1.73
CA GLY A 628 -7.83 4.83 2.75
C GLY A 628 -9.34 5.07 2.89
N LEU A 629 -10.08 5.06 1.78
CA LEU A 629 -11.54 5.29 1.74
C LEU A 629 -12.30 4.32 2.66
N TRP A 630 -11.80 3.08 2.75
CA TRP A 630 -12.38 2.01 3.56
C TRP A 630 -11.71 1.83 4.92
N PHE A 631 -10.80 2.71 5.35
CA PHE A 631 -10.13 2.64 6.67
C PHE A 631 -11.08 2.90 7.85
N ASN A 632 -12.02 3.83 7.71
CA ASN A 632 -12.90 4.26 8.80
C ASN A 632 -13.81 3.14 9.33
N HIS A 633 -14.29 2.22 8.48
CA HIS A 633 -15.14 1.10 8.90
C HIS A 633 -14.43 0.13 9.88
N PRO A 634 -13.29 -0.50 9.54
CA PRO A 634 -12.57 -1.37 10.47
C PRO A 634 -11.92 -0.62 11.63
N ALA A 635 -11.46 0.63 11.46
CA ALA A 635 -10.98 1.43 12.59
C ALA A 635 -12.11 1.65 13.62
N ARG A 636 -13.34 1.93 13.18
CA ARG A 636 -14.55 1.98 14.03
C ARG A 636 -14.99 0.60 14.57
N ARG A 637 -14.21 -0.48 14.40
CA ARG A 637 -14.45 -1.82 14.98
C ARG A 637 -13.42 -2.22 16.04
N LEU A 638 -12.38 -1.42 16.27
CA LEU A 638 -11.47 -1.61 17.41
C LEU A 638 -12.02 -0.99 18.72
N PHE A 639 -12.97 -0.06 18.63
CA PHE A 639 -13.60 0.58 19.79
C PHE A 639 -15.02 0.08 20.05
N ASN A 640 -15.39 -0.01 21.33
CA ASN A 640 -16.73 -0.36 21.82
C ASN A 640 -17.26 -1.74 21.39
N LEU A 641 -16.38 -2.64 20.90
CA LEU A 641 -16.74 -3.98 20.46
C LEU A 641 -16.12 -5.07 21.32
N THR A 642 -16.75 -6.24 21.35
CA THR A 642 -16.36 -7.42 22.12
C THR A 642 -16.94 -8.66 21.46
N ARG A 643 -16.12 -9.70 21.33
CA ARG A 643 -16.52 -10.99 20.77
C ARG A 643 -17.22 -11.83 21.84
N ILE A 644 -18.52 -11.97 21.69
CA ILE A 644 -19.38 -12.72 22.59
C ILE A 644 -19.29 -14.22 22.24
N PRO A 645 -18.88 -15.09 23.17
CA PRO A 645 -18.87 -16.52 22.94
C PRO A 645 -20.31 -17.05 22.81
N LYS A 646 -20.49 -18.03 21.93
CA LYS A 646 -21.75 -18.77 21.72
C LYS A 646 -21.45 -20.25 21.52
N PRO A 647 -22.40 -21.17 21.73
CA PRO A 647 -22.10 -22.62 21.71
C PRO A 647 -21.43 -23.12 20.42
N GLU A 648 -21.85 -22.63 19.25
CA GLU A 648 -21.37 -23.10 17.94
C GLU A 648 -20.65 -22.01 17.13
N CYS A 649 -21.23 -20.82 17.02
CA CYS A 649 -20.71 -19.70 16.25
C CYS A 649 -20.80 -18.41 17.08
N ASP A 650 -19.66 -17.85 17.49
CA ASP A 650 -19.56 -16.59 18.23
C ASP A 650 -20.19 -15.40 17.46
N MET A 651 -20.34 -14.26 18.14
CA MET A 651 -20.79 -13.02 17.51
C MET A 651 -20.04 -11.82 18.07
N ILE A 652 -19.90 -10.76 17.27
CA ILE A 652 -19.54 -9.44 17.80
C ILE A 652 -20.80 -8.82 18.41
N ASN A 653 -20.68 -8.13 19.55
CA ASN A 653 -21.80 -7.39 20.14
C ASN A 653 -22.33 -6.28 19.22
N ALA A 654 -23.61 -5.91 19.40
CA ALA A 654 -24.14 -4.72 18.75
C ALA A 654 -23.43 -3.48 19.30
N LYS A 655 -23.12 -2.50 18.43
CA LYS A 655 -22.50 -1.25 18.88
C LYS A 655 -23.44 -0.56 19.88
N PRO A 656 -22.94 -0.13 21.06
CA PRO A 656 -23.75 0.62 22.00
C PRO A 656 -24.20 1.95 21.37
N ALA A 657 -25.40 2.41 21.75
CA ALA A 657 -25.81 3.78 21.45
C ALA A 657 -24.79 4.78 22.02
N GLU A 658 -24.56 5.88 21.30
CA GLU A 658 -23.44 6.83 21.49
C GLU A 658 -23.36 7.52 22.88
N LYS A 659 -24.32 7.24 23.77
CA LYS A 659 -24.37 7.72 25.15
C LYS A 659 -23.83 6.72 26.17
N ASN A 660 -23.86 5.41 25.88
CA ASN A 660 -23.47 4.37 26.84
C ASN A 660 -21.99 3.97 26.73
N GLY A 661 -21.40 4.02 25.53
CA GLY A 661 -20.02 3.55 25.28
C GLY A 661 -18.91 4.55 25.63
N ARG A 662 -19.02 5.28 26.76
CA ARG A 662 -18.16 6.45 27.09
C ARG A 662 -17.18 6.22 28.26
N HIS A 663 -16.97 4.98 28.64
CA HIS A 663 -16.00 4.54 29.64
C HIS A 663 -14.94 3.61 29.04
N ILE A 664 -13.84 3.47 29.76
CA ILE A 664 -12.84 2.42 29.56
C ILE A 664 -13.04 1.31 30.60
N HIS A 665 -12.69 0.08 30.24
CA HIS A 665 -12.56 -1.03 31.19
C HIS A 665 -11.13 -1.01 31.75
N VAL A 666 -10.96 -1.30 33.04
CA VAL A 666 -9.66 -1.33 33.71
C VAL A 666 -9.54 -2.63 34.51
N MET A 667 -8.43 -3.33 34.35
CA MET A 667 -8.06 -4.53 35.10
C MET A 667 -6.80 -4.29 35.91
N LEU A 668 -6.81 -4.69 37.19
CA LEU A 668 -5.67 -4.64 38.10
C LEU A 668 -5.76 -5.83 39.06
N ASN A 669 -4.78 -6.74 39.10
CA ASN A 669 -4.84 -7.98 39.90
C ASN A 669 -6.14 -8.78 39.70
N ASP A 670 -6.60 -8.92 38.45
CA ASP A 670 -7.91 -9.52 38.08
C ASP A 670 -9.16 -8.75 38.58
N TRP A 671 -9.03 -7.72 39.41
CA TRP A 671 -10.13 -6.84 39.79
C TRP A 671 -10.57 -6.01 38.58
N CYS A 672 -11.87 -6.02 38.29
CA CYS A 672 -12.46 -5.38 37.11
C CYS A 672 -13.14 -4.06 37.50
N TYR A 673 -12.89 -3.00 36.73
CA TYR A 673 -13.46 -1.67 36.96
C TYR A 673 -13.86 -1.01 35.64
N THR A 674 -14.78 -0.04 35.67
CA THR A 674 -14.94 0.96 34.61
C THR A 674 -14.50 2.33 35.09
N ILE A 675 -13.79 3.07 34.25
CA ILE A 675 -13.55 4.51 34.44
C ILE A 675 -14.32 5.27 33.35
N GLN A 676 -15.22 6.16 33.76
CA GLN A 676 -15.88 7.10 32.86
C GLN A 676 -14.85 8.07 32.29
N ALA A 677 -14.82 8.21 30.98
CA ALA A 677 -13.79 8.94 30.27
C ALA A 677 -14.33 10.22 29.59
N TYR A 678 -15.66 10.37 29.57
CA TYR A 678 -16.37 11.60 29.24
C TYR A 678 -17.22 12.08 30.43
N ASP A 679 -17.53 13.37 30.46
CA ASP A 679 -18.46 13.97 31.42
C ASP A 679 -19.92 13.88 30.96
N GLY A 680 -20.86 14.32 31.80
CA GLY A 680 -22.29 14.34 31.49
C GLY A 680 -22.70 15.32 30.37
N ALA A 681 -21.81 16.22 29.95
CA ALA A 681 -21.98 17.06 28.76
C ALA A 681 -21.38 16.42 27.50
N GLY A 682 -20.79 15.22 27.61
CA GLY A 682 -20.18 14.48 26.52
C GLY A 682 -18.77 14.93 26.13
N ARG A 683 -18.10 15.72 26.97
CA ARG A 683 -16.72 16.21 26.79
C ARG A 683 -15.71 15.24 27.40
N ASN A 684 -14.52 15.15 26.84
CA ASN A 684 -13.42 14.36 27.43
C ASN A 684 -13.07 14.89 28.83
N VAL A 685 -12.82 14.01 29.81
CA VAL A 685 -12.49 14.44 31.18
C VAL A 685 -11.05 14.97 31.32
N GLY A 686 -10.18 14.71 30.35
CA GLY A 686 -8.79 15.14 30.35
C GLY A 686 -7.85 14.19 31.11
N VAL A 687 -6.56 14.23 30.76
CA VAL A 687 -5.59 13.21 31.19
C VAL A 687 -5.29 13.23 32.70
N ASN A 688 -5.29 14.42 33.32
CA ASN A 688 -5.10 14.58 34.76
C ASN A 688 -6.24 13.92 35.58
N GLU A 689 -7.48 13.98 35.09
CA GLU A 689 -8.63 13.34 35.73
C GLU A 689 -8.64 11.82 35.51
N LEU A 690 -8.09 11.34 34.39
CA LEU A 690 -7.82 9.91 34.19
C LEU A 690 -6.73 9.40 35.14
N GLU A 691 -5.63 10.14 35.32
CA GLU A 691 -4.57 9.80 36.29
C GLU A 691 -5.16 9.68 37.71
N HIS A 692 -5.97 10.66 38.12
CA HIS A 692 -6.65 10.65 39.41
C HIS A 692 -7.61 9.45 39.59
N ARG A 693 -8.47 9.16 38.60
CA ARG A 693 -9.41 8.02 38.67
C ARG A 693 -8.72 6.66 38.66
N LEU A 694 -7.61 6.53 37.94
CA LEU A 694 -6.78 5.32 38.00
C LEU A 694 -6.15 5.13 39.39
N TRP A 695 -5.73 6.20 40.06
CA TRP A 695 -5.24 6.14 41.45
C TRP A 695 -6.33 5.80 42.48
N GLU A 696 -7.57 6.26 42.32
CA GLU A 696 -8.67 5.79 43.18
C GLU A 696 -8.91 4.28 43.02
N VAL A 697 -8.87 3.75 41.79
CA VAL A 697 -8.99 2.31 41.52
C VAL A 697 -7.84 1.52 42.17
N VAL A 698 -6.59 2.00 42.08
CA VAL A 698 -5.44 1.39 42.76
C VAL A 698 -5.64 1.34 44.28
N LYS A 699 -6.14 2.44 44.88
CA LYS A 699 -6.41 2.50 46.32
C LYS A 699 -7.58 1.60 46.75
N ASP A 700 -8.64 1.48 45.95
CA ASP A 700 -9.75 0.56 46.22
C ASP A 700 -9.26 -0.90 46.21
N VAL A 701 -8.44 -1.29 45.24
CA VAL A 701 -7.80 -2.62 45.20
C VAL A 701 -6.92 -2.86 46.43
N GLN A 702 -5.98 -1.95 46.73
CA GLN A 702 -5.05 -2.11 47.86
C GLN A 702 -5.79 -2.19 49.20
N LYS A 703 -6.84 -1.39 49.39
CA LYS A 703 -7.71 -1.44 50.56
C LYS A 703 -8.40 -2.81 50.66
N ARG A 704 -9.02 -3.30 49.59
CA ARG A 704 -9.68 -4.62 49.55
C ARG A 704 -8.70 -5.75 49.87
N GLU A 705 -7.51 -5.73 49.29
CA GLU A 705 -6.50 -6.77 49.53
C GLU A 705 -5.94 -6.74 50.96
N ALA A 706 -5.81 -5.56 51.56
CA ALA A 706 -5.43 -5.36 52.96
C ALA A 706 -6.54 -5.77 53.95
N GLU A 707 -7.81 -5.60 53.57
CA GLU A 707 -8.98 -6.20 54.24
C GLU A 707 -9.07 -7.73 54.04
N GLY A 708 -8.14 -8.34 53.28
CA GLY A 708 -8.08 -9.78 53.03
C GLY A 708 -8.97 -10.27 51.90
N GLN A 709 -9.66 -9.38 51.18
CA GLN A 709 -10.48 -9.73 50.02
C GLN A 709 -9.58 -10.14 48.83
N ARG A 710 -10.14 -10.87 47.85
CA ARG A 710 -9.45 -11.31 46.63
C ARG A 710 -10.37 -11.20 45.43
N ALA A 711 -9.80 -10.85 44.27
CA ALA A 711 -10.53 -10.76 43.01
C ALA A 711 -11.17 -12.11 42.65
N LYS A 712 -12.43 -12.05 42.20
CA LYS A 712 -13.13 -13.19 41.62
C LYS A 712 -12.72 -13.27 40.15
N ARG A 713 -11.72 -14.09 39.83
CA ARG A 713 -10.96 -14.15 38.54
C ARG A 713 -11.76 -14.56 37.30
N VAL A 714 -12.91 -13.92 37.02
CA VAL A 714 -13.78 -14.24 35.88
C VAL A 714 -13.09 -13.99 34.53
N GLY A 715 -12.17 -13.02 34.44
CA GLY A 715 -11.45 -12.71 33.19
C GLY A 715 -10.69 -13.89 32.58
N VAL A 716 -10.14 -14.80 33.40
CA VAL A 716 -9.39 -15.97 32.89
C VAL A 716 -10.27 -16.94 32.10
N LEU A 717 -11.59 -16.94 32.32
CA LEU A 717 -12.53 -17.74 31.53
C LEU A 717 -12.59 -17.31 30.05
N THR A 718 -12.21 -16.06 29.72
CA THR A 718 -12.12 -15.59 28.32
C THR A 718 -10.96 -16.21 27.54
N SER A 719 -9.98 -16.78 28.25
CA SER A 719 -8.81 -17.45 27.66
C SER A 719 -9.03 -18.94 27.35
N ASP A 720 -10.23 -19.44 27.60
CA ASP A 720 -10.60 -20.86 27.44
C ASP A 720 -11.09 -21.19 26.03
N ASP A 721 -11.39 -22.47 25.75
CA ASP A 721 -12.06 -22.85 24.50
C ASP A 721 -13.42 -22.14 24.38
N ARG A 722 -13.82 -21.80 23.15
CA ARG A 722 -14.97 -20.91 22.91
C ARG A 722 -16.31 -21.54 23.34
N THR A 723 -16.40 -22.86 23.35
CA THR A 723 -17.63 -23.60 23.67
C THR A 723 -17.77 -23.74 25.19
N GLN A 724 -16.71 -24.07 25.90
CA GLN A 724 -16.69 -24.07 27.36
C GLN A 724 -16.84 -22.65 27.92
N TRP A 725 -16.21 -21.63 27.30
CA TRP A 725 -16.45 -20.23 27.68
C TRP A 725 -17.89 -19.78 27.42
N ALA A 726 -18.51 -20.15 26.29
CA ALA A 726 -19.92 -19.85 26.03
C ALA A 726 -20.84 -20.38 27.14
N LYS A 727 -20.67 -21.65 27.52
CA LYS A 727 -21.37 -22.30 28.64
C LYS A 727 -21.14 -21.57 29.96
N ASN A 728 -19.88 -21.28 30.29
CA ASN A 728 -19.51 -20.62 31.56
C ASN A 728 -20.05 -19.17 31.63
N ARG A 729 -20.06 -18.43 30.50
CA ARG A 729 -20.68 -17.09 30.39
C ARG A 729 -22.20 -17.16 30.53
N GLU A 730 -22.87 -18.12 29.89
CA GLU A 730 -24.33 -18.27 30.01
C GLU A 730 -24.76 -18.65 31.44
N HIS A 731 -23.99 -19.50 32.12
CA HIS A 731 -24.21 -19.80 33.55
C HIS A 731 -24.00 -18.57 34.44
N LEU A 732 -22.90 -17.82 34.26
CA LEU A 732 -22.66 -16.56 34.96
C LEU A 732 -23.81 -15.55 34.78
N LEU A 733 -24.35 -15.41 33.56
CA LEU A 733 -25.50 -14.54 33.30
C LEU A 733 -26.76 -15.00 34.05
N ILE A 734 -26.96 -16.30 34.24
CA ILE A 734 -28.10 -16.84 34.99
C ILE A 734 -27.94 -16.64 36.51
N LEU A 735 -26.71 -16.71 37.03
CA LEU A 735 -26.45 -16.63 38.48
C LEU A 735 -26.84 -15.31 39.14
N SER A 736 -26.69 -14.15 38.46
CA SER A 736 -26.99 -12.85 39.06
C SER A 736 -27.12 -11.72 38.03
N ASP A 737 -28.03 -10.77 38.29
CA ASP A 737 -28.13 -9.54 37.51
C ASP A 737 -26.91 -8.61 37.70
N GLN A 738 -26.15 -8.77 38.80
CA GLN A 738 -24.84 -8.12 38.95
C GLN A 738 -23.86 -8.59 37.87
N ASN A 739 -23.84 -9.90 37.54
CA ASN A 739 -23.01 -10.42 36.45
C ASN A 739 -23.44 -9.84 35.10
N ARG A 740 -24.75 -9.70 34.86
CA ARG A 740 -25.28 -9.05 33.65
C ARG A 740 -24.80 -7.60 33.54
N SER A 741 -24.83 -6.84 34.63
CA SER A 741 -24.32 -5.47 34.66
C SER A 741 -22.80 -5.38 34.47
N SER A 742 -22.03 -6.33 35.01
CA SER A 742 -20.58 -6.40 34.80
C SER A 742 -20.22 -6.76 33.36
N PHE A 743 -20.95 -7.69 32.72
CA PHE A 743 -20.78 -7.99 31.30
C PHE A 743 -21.14 -6.79 30.41
N ASP A 744 -22.29 -6.15 30.58
CA ASP A 744 -22.70 -4.97 29.79
C ASP A 744 -21.67 -3.83 29.92
N ALA A 745 -21.19 -3.57 31.14
CA ALA A 745 -20.14 -2.59 31.39
C ALA A 745 -18.85 -2.89 30.61
N ILE A 746 -18.37 -4.15 30.59
CA ILE A 746 -17.17 -4.54 29.83
C ILE A 746 -17.43 -4.51 28.32
N GLU A 747 -18.56 -5.03 27.86
CA GLU A 747 -18.90 -5.18 26.44
C GLU A 747 -19.04 -3.81 25.75
N THR A 748 -19.69 -2.85 26.40
CA THR A 748 -19.88 -1.48 25.90
C THR A 748 -18.64 -0.57 26.03
N ALA A 749 -17.68 -0.89 26.91
CA ALA A 749 -16.47 -0.07 27.13
C ALA A 749 -15.67 0.15 25.83
N MET A 750 -15.02 1.31 25.69
CA MET A 750 -14.27 1.65 24.47
C MET A 750 -13.12 0.67 24.20
N PHE A 751 -12.33 0.37 25.23
CA PHE A 751 -11.18 -0.55 25.24
C PHE A 751 -10.85 -0.94 26.68
N THR A 752 -9.98 -1.94 26.87
CA THR A 752 -9.45 -2.33 28.19
C THR A 752 -8.05 -1.72 28.43
N ILE A 753 -7.79 -1.26 29.65
CA ILE A 753 -6.46 -1.02 30.20
C ILE A 753 -6.17 -2.14 31.21
N SER A 754 -5.07 -2.87 31.04
CA SER A 754 -4.55 -3.81 32.05
C SER A 754 -3.33 -3.20 32.74
N LEU A 755 -3.46 -2.92 34.04
CA LEU A 755 -2.37 -2.51 34.91
C LEU A 755 -1.74 -3.76 35.52
N ASP A 756 -0.57 -4.15 35.04
CA ASP A 756 0.19 -5.28 35.58
C ASP A 756 1.14 -4.74 36.67
N PRO A 757 0.97 -5.04 37.97
CA PRO A 757 1.81 -4.50 39.07
C PRO A 757 3.19 -5.17 39.14
N TYR A 758 3.72 -5.58 38.00
CA TYR A 758 5.00 -6.24 37.82
C TYR A 758 5.57 -5.80 36.48
N THR A 759 6.87 -6.02 36.29
CA THR A 759 7.48 -6.11 34.96
C THR A 759 7.92 -7.55 34.80
N LEU A 760 7.42 -8.25 33.79
CA LEU A 760 7.68 -9.67 33.64
C LEU A 760 9.19 -9.87 33.37
N PRO A 761 9.91 -10.62 34.22
CA PRO A 761 11.34 -10.75 34.08
C PRO A 761 11.73 -11.69 32.93
N PRO A 762 12.97 -11.55 32.41
CA PRO A 762 13.62 -12.55 31.57
C PRO A 762 13.47 -13.96 32.14
N SER A 763 13.10 -14.94 31.30
CA SER A 763 13.08 -16.33 31.76
C SER A 763 14.50 -16.85 31.94
N ALA A 764 14.78 -17.37 33.15
CA ALA A 764 16.00 -18.11 33.45
C ALA A 764 16.05 -19.49 32.76
N SER A 765 14.91 -20.03 32.32
CA SER A 765 14.78 -21.39 31.79
C SER A 765 14.75 -21.45 30.26
N SER A 766 15.54 -20.63 29.55
CA SER A 766 15.75 -20.85 28.12
C SER A 766 16.61 -22.11 27.92
N THR A 767 15.98 -23.21 27.52
CA THR A 767 16.62 -24.49 27.18
C THR A 767 17.68 -24.34 26.09
N HIS A 768 17.50 -23.39 25.18
CA HIS A 768 18.42 -23.06 24.10
C HIS A 768 19.48 -22.06 24.56
N ALA A 769 20.51 -22.56 25.25
CA ALA A 769 21.70 -21.77 25.63
C ALA A 769 22.55 -21.31 24.41
N SER A 770 22.17 -21.71 23.19
CA SER A 770 22.80 -21.43 21.91
C SER A 770 22.12 -20.32 21.08
N ASP A 771 21.01 -19.72 21.55
CA ASP A 771 20.31 -18.66 20.81
C ASP A 771 21.13 -17.35 20.78
N GLN A 772 21.93 -17.20 19.72
CA GLN A 772 22.73 -15.98 19.45
C GLN A 772 21.87 -14.72 19.19
N PHE A 773 20.55 -14.86 19.00
CA PHE A 773 19.60 -13.77 18.76
C PHE A 773 18.55 -13.68 19.88
N LYS A 774 18.87 -14.16 21.08
CA LYS A 774 18.02 -14.02 22.27
C LYS A 774 17.96 -12.56 22.72
N GLN A 775 16.77 -12.06 23.05
CA GLN A 775 16.58 -10.71 23.59
C GLN A 775 15.77 -10.81 24.89
N PRO A 776 16.36 -11.27 26.02
CA PRO A 776 15.61 -11.85 27.14
C PRO A 776 14.53 -10.93 27.76
N VAL A 777 14.76 -9.61 27.75
CA VAL A 777 13.81 -8.59 28.22
C VAL A 777 12.67 -8.37 27.21
N LEU A 778 12.96 -8.41 25.91
CA LEU A 778 11.97 -8.29 24.83
C LEU A 778 11.13 -9.57 24.72
N ASP A 779 11.75 -10.75 24.85
CA ASP A 779 11.07 -12.05 24.91
C ASP A 779 10.13 -12.15 26.13
N ALA A 780 10.46 -11.47 27.24
CA ALA A 780 9.54 -11.31 28.37
C ALA A 780 8.40 -10.32 28.08
N HIS A 781 8.68 -9.23 27.36
CA HIS A 781 7.66 -8.27 26.94
C HIS A 781 6.66 -8.87 25.93
N VAL A 782 7.12 -9.74 25.02
CA VAL A 782 6.27 -10.54 24.12
C VAL A 782 5.27 -11.35 24.94
N ARG A 783 5.76 -12.22 25.83
CA ARG A 783 4.93 -13.12 26.65
C ARG A 783 3.91 -12.34 27.49
N ASN A 784 4.32 -11.25 28.15
CA ASN A 784 3.38 -10.46 28.95
C ASN A 784 2.32 -9.75 28.08
N THR A 785 2.69 -9.21 26.92
CA THR A 785 1.74 -8.51 26.05
C THR A 785 0.75 -9.48 25.39
N SER A 786 1.22 -10.64 24.92
CA SER A 786 0.35 -11.63 24.27
C SER A 786 -0.63 -12.28 25.24
N SER A 787 -0.22 -12.52 26.49
CA SER A 787 -0.92 -13.45 27.40
C SER A 787 -1.04 -13.03 28.89
N GLY A 788 -0.28 -12.06 29.37
CA GLY A 788 -0.13 -11.83 30.81
C GLY A 788 0.59 -13.00 31.51
N ILE A 789 0.42 -13.12 32.83
CA ILE A 789 0.83 -14.33 33.56
C ILE A 789 -0.36 -15.32 33.53
N ASN A 790 -0.19 -16.47 32.86
CA ASN A 790 -1.19 -17.55 32.80
C ASN A 790 -2.60 -17.11 32.33
N GLY A 791 -2.72 -16.10 31.46
CA GLY A 791 -4.01 -15.55 31.04
C GLY A 791 -4.69 -14.61 32.05
N LEU A 792 -4.06 -14.32 33.19
CA LEU A 792 -4.59 -13.42 34.22
C LEU A 792 -4.44 -11.95 33.82
N ASN A 793 -5.27 -11.10 34.43
CA ASN A 793 -5.32 -9.65 34.22
C ASN A 793 -5.60 -9.25 32.74
N ARG A 794 -6.35 -10.07 32.00
CA ARG A 794 -6.71 -9.88 30.58
C ARG A 794 -8.19 -10.20 30.33
N TRP A 795 -8.74 -9.68 29.23
CA TRP A 795 -10.07 -10.00 28.72
C TRP A 795 -10.00 -10.24 27.20
N PHE A 796 -9.74 -11.48 26.79
CA PHE A 796 -9.32 -11.84 25.43
C PHE A 796 -10.40 -11.65 24.35
N ASP A 797 -11.67 -11.56 24.77
CA ASP A 797 -12.81 -11.21 23.91
C ASP A 797 -12.83 -9.73 23.48
N LYS A 798 -12.06 -8.85 24.13
CA LYS A 798 -12.11 -7.41 23.82
C LYS A 798 -11.38 -7.13 22.50
N SER A 799 -11.96 -6.27 21.66
CA SER A 799 -11.33 -5.80 20.43
C SER A 799 -9.96 -5.14 20.66
N LEU A 800 -9.75 -4.56 21.84
CA LEU A 800 -8.54 -3.83 22.19
C LEU A 800 -8.28 -3.88 23.70
N THR A 801 -7.09 -4.38 24.09
CA THR A 801 -6.57 -4.35 25.46
C THR A 801 -5.14 -3.83 25.45
N VAL A 802 -4.85 -2.81 26.27
CA VAL A 802 -3.51 -2.21 26.41
C VAL A 802 -2.94 -2.59 27.77
N SER A 803 -1.84 -3.33 27.80
CA SER A 803 -1.15 -3.73 29.02
C SER A 803 -0.01 -2.77 29.34
N ILE A 804 0.05 -2.25 30.56
CA ILE A 804 1.15 -1.42 31.07
C ILE A 804 1.71 -2.05 32.35
N GLU A 805 3.01 -2.32 32.34
CA GLU A 805 3.80 -2.94 33.40
C GLU A 805 4.42 -1.90 34.36
N SER A 806 4.94 -2.34 35.51
CA SER A 806 5.44 -1.46 36.58
C SER A 806 6.58 -0.50 36.15
N SER A 807 7.42 -0.93 35.21
CA SER A 807 8.49 -0.14 34.55
C SER A 807 7.98 0.87 33.52
N GLY A 808 6.66 1.01 33.37
CA GLY A 808 6.03 1.75 32.29
C GLY A 808 6.22 1.08 30.91
N ARG A 809 6.76 -0.15 30.84
CA ARG A 809 6.78 -0.96 29.62
C ARG A 809 5.33 -1.22 29.19
N ALA A 810 5.02 -1.05 27.91
CA ALA A 810 3.63 -1.03 27.44
C ALA A 810 3.49 -1.74 26.10
N GLY A 811 2.37 -2.42 25.93
CA GLY A 811 2.00 -3.13 24.71
C GLY A 811 0.50 -3.30 24.60
N MET A 812 0.05 -3.96 23.54
CA MET A 812 -1.37 -4.10 23.24
C MET A 812 -1.65 -5.44 22.57
N ASN A 813 -2.72 -6.11 23.00
CA ASN A 813 -3.29 -7.25 22.31
C ASN A 813 -4.77 -7.01 21.98
N GLY A 814 -5.32 -7.76 21.04
CA GLY A 814 -6.72 -7.58 20.63
C GLY A 814 -7.28 -8.79 19.89
N GLU A 815 -8.61 -8.85 19.80
CA GLU A 815 -9.31 -9.89 19.05
C GLU A 815 -9.23 -9.60 17.53
N HIS A 816 -9.22 -10.65 16.69
CA HIS A 816 -8.88 -10.53 15.27
C HIS A 816 -10.10 -10.52 14.34
N SER A 817 -11.26 -10.99 14.79
CA SER A 817 -12.51 -10.86 14.02
C SER A 817 -12.86 -9.42 13.60
N PRO A 818 -12.60 -8.32 14.37
CA PRO A 818 -13.12 -7.00 14.02
C PRO A 818 -12.39 -6.32 12.85
N CYS A 819 -11.09 -6.57 12.69
CA CYS A 819 -10.22 -6.01 11.64
C CYS A 819 -8.86 -6.74 11.52
N ASP A 820 -8.10 -6.45 10.47
CA ASP A 820 -6.76 -7.02 10.21
C ASP A 820 -5.62 -6.14 10.77
N ALA A 821 -4.47 -6.75 11.07
CA ALA A 821 -3.36 -6.18 11.86
C ALA A 821 -2.79 -4.82 11.39
N LEU A 822 -2.96 -4.46 10.10
CA LEU A 822 -2.59 -3.13 9.60
C LEU A 822 -3.43 -2.00 10.23
N ILE A 823 -4.69 -2.27 10.60
CA ILE A 823 -5.58 -1.28 11.19
C ILE A 823 -5.14 -0.89 12.62
N PRO A 824 -4.97 -1.82 13.59
CA PRO A 824 -4.48 -1.46 14.92
C PRO A 824 -3.06 -0.88 14.89
N SER A 825 -2.19 -1.29 13.96
CA SER A 825 -0.86 -0.68 13.86
C SER A 825 -0.91 0.81 13.48
N ILE A 826 -1.80 1.22 12.58
CA ILE A 826 -2.01 2.66 12.25
C ILE A 826 -2.56 3.43 13.46
N ILE A 827 -3.50 2.86 14.23
CA ILE A 827 -4.03 3.52 15.44
C ILE A 827 -2.93 3.68 16.51
N VAL A 828 -2.14 2.63 16.77
CA VAL A 828 -1.05 2.69 17.75
C VAL A 828 0.01 3.69 17.34
N ASP A 829 0.39 3.74 16.07
CA ASP A 829 1.44 4.65 15.58
C ASP A 829 1.10 6.12 15.89
N TYR A 830 -0.17 6.52 15.76
CA TYR A 830 -0.66 7.82 16.24
C TYR A 830 -0.65 7.94 17.77
N VAL A 831 -1.14 6.92 18.47
CA VAL A 831 -1.26 6.92 19.93
C VAL A 831 0.10 7.13 20.60
N VAL A 832 1.15 6.46 20.12
CA VAL A 832 2.53 6.55 20.63
C VAL A 832 3.41 7.57 19.89
N ALA A 833 2.85 8.36 18.96
CA ALA A 833 3.60 9.38 18.22
C ALA A 833 4.12 10.52 19.11
N GLU A 834 3.42 10.82 20.20
CA GLU A 834 3.79 11.88 21.15
C GLU A 834 4.14 11.26 22.52
N PRO A 835 5.28 11.64 23.11
CA PRO A 835 5.62 11.24 24.47
C PRO A 835 4.67 11.90 25.49
N ILE A 836 4.62 11.36 26.72
CA ILE A 836 3.81 11.90 27.82
C ILE A 836 4.07 13.41 28.00
N ASN A 837 3.07 14.25 27.69
CA ASN A 837 3.14 15.67 27.99
C ASN A 837 3.02 15.89 29.50
N ILE A 838 4.16 16.03 30.20
CA ILE A 838 4.24 16.21 31.65
C ILE A 838 3.39 17.42 32.13
N ALA A 839 3.32 18.49 31.34
CA ALA A 839 2.54 19.69 31.67
C ALA A 839 1.01 19.52 31.53
N ALA A 840 0.54 18.38 31.02
CA ALA A 840 -0.88 18.02 31.02
C ALA A 840 -1.35 17.34 32.33
N PHE A 841 -0.43 17.14 33.29
CA PHE A 841 -0.67 16.58 34.61
C PHE A 841 -0.33 17.61 35.70
N GLY A 842 -0.81 17.38 36.93
CA GLY A 842 -0.48 18.22 38.09
C GLY A 842 1.01 18.24 38.43
N GLU A 843 1.45 19.33 39.09
CA GLU A 843 2.86 19.60 39.46
C GLU A 843 3.49 18.54 40.36
N ALA A 844 2.68 17.75 41.07
CA ALA A 844 3.12 16.58 41.80
C ALA A 844 2.66 15.30 41.10
N THR A 845 3.53 14.29 40.99
CA THR A 845 3.04 12.92 40.79
C THR A 845 2.21 12.54 42.01
N GLN A 846 1.00 12.01 41.81
CA GLN A 846 0.10 11.61 42.89
C GLN A 846 0.59 10.29 43.52
N LYS A 847 1.68 10.36 44.29
CA LYS A 847 2.21 9.23 45.06
C LYS A 847 1.11 8.60 45.93
N LEU A 848 1.27 7.31 46.20
CA LEU A 848 0.32 6.41 46.89
C LEU A 848 -0.26 6.89 48.25
N GLY A 849 0.24 7.98 48.84
CA GLY A 849 -0.27 8.60 50.07
C GLY A 849 -0.64 10.09 49.96
N GLY A 850 -0.66 10.67 48.75
CA GLY A 850 -0.94 12.10 48.53
C GLY A 850 -2.41 12.47 48.28
N VAL A 851 -3.30 11.47 48.19
CA VAL A 851 -4.71 11.65 47.84
C VAL A 851 -5.56 10.73 48.72
N GLU A 852 -6.55 11.26 49.42
CA GLU A 852 -7.45 10.47 50.28
C GLU A 852 -8.35 9.55 49.44
N TYR A 853 -8.73 8.38 49.97
CA TYR A 853 -9.71 7.48 49.33
C TYR A 853 -11.12 8.02 49.60
N VAL A 854 -11.85 8.39 48.55
CA VAL A 854 -13.12 9.13 48.68
C VAL A 854 -14.38 8.27 48.71
N GLY A 855 -14.30 6.95 48.49
CA GLY A 855 -15.46 6.04 48.64
C GLY A 855 -15.56 4.96 47.57
N PRO A 856 -16.74 4.32 47.42
CA PRO A 856 -16.94 3.17 46.53
C PRO A 856 -17.15 3.55 45.04
N GLY A 857 -16.61 4.67 44.58
CA GLY A 857 -16.56 5.07 43.17
C GLY A 857 -17.86 5.60 42.55
N GLU A 858 -19.03 5.09 42.94
CA GLU A 858 -20.30 5.54 42.36
C GLU A 858 -20.54 7.05 42.64
N GLY A 859 -20.51 7.86 41.58
CA GLY A 859 -20.53 9.33 41.63
C GLY A 859 -19.16 10.01 41.44
N GLN A 860 -18.07 9.26 41.50
CA GLN A 860 -16.66 9.72 41.40
C GLN A 860 -16.01 9.36 40.05
N GLY A 861 -16.81 8.97 39.05
CA GLY A 861 -16.34 8.69 37.70
C GLY A 861 -15.66 7.32 37.51
N TRP A 862 -15.65 6.45 38.52
CA TRP A 862 -15.23 5.05 38.40
C TRP A 862 -16.23 4.11 39.06
N LYS A 863 -16.19 2.80 38.76
CA LYS A 863 -17.06 1.79 39.37
C LYS A 863 -16.38 0.42 39.36
N HIS A 864 -16.47 -0.29 40.50
CA HIS A 864 -16.06 -1.70 40.63
C HIS A 864 -17.09 -2.63 39.95
N LEU A 865 -16.60 -3.61 39.20
CA LEU A 865 -17.40 -4.66 38.56
C LEU A 865 -17.26 -5.96 39.35
N ASP A 866 -18.14 -6.16 40.32
CA ASP A 866 -18.18 -7.40 41.10
C ASP A 866 -18.89 -8.53 40.33
N TRP A 867 -18.66 -9.77 40.76
CA TRP A 867 -19.16 -11.01 40.16
C TRP A 867 -19.78 -11.92 41.21
N GLU A 868 -20.90 -12.56 40.92
CA GLU A 868 -21.43 -13.66 41.74
C GLU A 868 -21.06 -15.01 41.11
N VAL A 869 -20.32 -15.80 41.88
CA VAL A 869 -19.70 -17.06 41.44
C VAL A 869 -20.00 -18.18 42.42
N ASP A 870 -20.59 -19.25 41.90
CA ASP A 870 -20.95 -20.46 42.65
C ASP A 870 -19.77 -21.44 42.77
N SER A 871 -20.04 -22.68 43.18
CA SER A 871 -19.02 -23.73 43.26
C SER A 871 -18.54 -24.21 41.89
N THR A 872 -19.40 -24.20 40.88
CA THR A 872 -19.09 -24.61 39.50
C THR A 872 -18.13 -23.62 38.87
N ILE A 873 -18.46 -22.33 38.88
CA ILE A 873 -17.60 -21.29 38.29
C ILE A 873 -16.25 -21.18 39.01
N LYS A 874 -16.19 -21.44 40.33
CA LYS A 874 -14.91 -21.44 41.07
C LYS A 874 -13.96 -22.54 40.61
N GLU A 875 -14.46 -23.74 40.32
CA GLU A 875 -13.62 -24.81 39.77
C GLU A 875 -13.30 -24.54 38.29
N GLU A 876 -14.26 -24.05 37.50
CA GLU A 876 -14.04 -23.67 36.10
C GLU A 876 -12.96 -22.58 35.93
N ILE A 877 -12.94 -21.55 36.80
CA ILE A 877 -11.88 -20.52 36.84
C ILE A 877 -10.50 -21.17 37.04
N LYS A 878 -10.39 -22.08 38.02
CA LYS A 878 -9.15 -22.80 38.34
C LYS A 878 -8.70 -23.73 37.20
N GLN A 879 -9.65 -24.35 36.50
CA GLN A 879 -9.39 -25.22 35.36
C GLN A 879 -9.02 -24.43 34.09
N ALA A 880 -9.63 -23.27 33.88
CA ALA A 880 -9.25 -22.33 32.82
C ALA A 880 -7.87 -21.72 33.06
N GLU A 881 -7.53 -21.29 34.30
CA GLU A 881 -6.18 -20.82 34.66
C GLU A 881 -5.11 -21.91 34.39
N ALA A 882 -5.43 -23.18 34.65
CA ALA A 882 -4.55 -24.31 34.34
C ALA A 882 -4.39 -24.55 32.83
N ARG A 883 -5.46 -24.41 32.02
CA ARG A 883 -5.40 -24.51 30.55
C ARG A 883 -4.64 -23.33 29.94
N ALA A 884 -4.92 -22.11 30.39
CA ALA A 884 -4.25 -20.89 29.96
C ALA A 884 -2.75 -20.95 30.26
N LYS A 885 -2.36 -21.38 31.46
CA LYS A 885 -0.97 -21.65 31.83
C LYS A 885 -0.29 -22.62 30.84
N ALA A 886 -0.94 -23.72 30.47
CA ALA A 886 -0.37 -24.68 29.52
C ALA A 886 -0.17 -24.07 28.11
N ILE A 887 -1.11 -23.25 27.62
CA ILE A 887 -0.97 -22.55 26.32
C ILE A 887 0.18 -21.53 26.36
N VAL A 888 0.38 -20.84 27.48
CA VAL A 888 1.46 -19.87 27.67
C VAL A 888 2.84 -20.55 27.83
N GLU A 889 2.90 -21.69 28.51
CA GLU A 889 4.14 -22.47 28.68
C GLU A 889 4.55 -23.25 27.42
N ASP A 890 3.63 -23.45 26.47
CA ASP A 890 3.92 -24.07 25.16
C ASP A 890 4.34 -23.05 24.08
N SER A 891 4.17 -21.75 24.31
CA SER A 891 4.38 -20.69 23.30
C SER A 891 5.84 -20.21 23.22
N ASP A 892 6.57 -20.64 22.18
CA ASP A 892 7.95 -20.22 21.89
C ASP A 892 7.96 -18.89 21.11
N ALA A 893 7.53 -17.82 21.77
CA ALA A 893 7.37 -16.50 21.16
C ALA A 893 8.57 -15.57 21.41
N SER A 894 9.22 -15.09 20.34
CA SER A 894 10.42 -14.23 20.39
C SER A 894 10.40 -13.12 19.33
N GLN A 895 11.37 -12.20 19.38
CA GLN A 895 11.61 -11.17 18.36
C GLN A 895 13.05 -11.18 17.86
N LEU A 896 13.22 -11.22 16.53
CA LEU A 896 14.50 -11.06 15.84
C LEU A 896 14.59 -9.64 15.26
N TRP A 897 15.65 -8.91 15.63
CA TRP A 897 15.97 -7.60 15.07
C TRP A 897 17.20 -7.74 14.15
N TYR A 898 17.01 -7.54 12.84
CA TYR A 898 18.04 -7.71 11.83
C TYR A 898 18.47 -6.38 11.22
N SER A 899 19.72 -5.98 11.46
CA SER A 899 20.27 -4.65 11.16
C SER A 899 21.47 -4.63 10.21
N GLU A 900 21.92 -5.78 9.70
CA GLU A 900 23.05 -5.86 8.74
C GLU A 900 22.68 -5.31 7.34
N TYR A 901 21.39 -5.28 7.05
CA TYR A 901 20.71 -4.49 6.01
C TYR A 901 19.19 -4.59 6.20
N ALA A 902 18.44 -3.76 5.49
CA ALA A 902 16.98 -3.85 5.42
C ALA A 902 16.47 -3.26 4.09
N ALA A 903 15.25 -2.70 4.09
CA ALA A 903 14.51 -2.32 2.88
C ALA A 903 15.27 -1.36 1.95
N ASP A 904 16.10 -0.46 2.47
CA ASP A 904 16.88 0.46 1.64
C ASP A 904 17.86 -0.27 0.72
N TRP A 905 18.60 -1.25 1.23
CA TRP A 905 19.58 -2.01 0.43
C TRP A 905 18.86 -2.96 -0.54
N MET A 906 17.74 -3.55 -0.13
CA MET A 906 16.91 -4.40 -1.01
C MET A 906 16.42 -3.62 -2.24
N LYS A 907 15.91 -2.40 -2.03
CA LYS A 907 15.47 -1.51 -3.12
C LYS A 907 16.63 -0.94 -3.93
N LYS A 908 17.67 -0.40 -3.26
CA LYS A 908 18.74 0.38 -3.89
C LYS A 908 19.79 -0.50 -4.58
N SER A 909 20.27 -1.55 -3.90
CA SER A 909 21.34 -2.43 -4.41
C SER A 909 20.78 -3.69 -5.07
N ALA A 910 19.92 -4.45 -4.37
CA ALA A 910 19.44 -5.74 -4.90
C ALA A 910 18.39 -5.60 -6.02
N LYS A 911 17.73 -4.44 -6.13
CA LYS A 911 16.59 -4.16 -7.04
C LYS A 911 15.40 -5.11 -6.86
N VAL A 912 15.13 -5.55 -5.63
CA VAL A 912 14.02 -6.44 -5.29
C VAL A 912 13.07 -5.76 -4.29
N SER A 913 11.76 -6.02 -4.44
CA SER A 913 10.75 -5.67 -3.43
C SER A 913 11.17 -6.23 -2.06
N PRO A 914 11.26 -5.41 -0.99
CA PRO A 914 11.64 -5.90 0.34
C PRO A 914 10.74 -7.02 0.86
N ASP A 915 9.46 -6.97 0.50
CA ASP A 915 8.45 -7.95 0.90
C ASP A 915 8.72 -9.32 0.27
N ALA A 916 8.83 -9.35 -1.07
CA ALA A 916 9.24 -10.55 -1.81
C ALA A 916 10.59 -11.10 -1.35
N TYR A 917 11.57 -10.22 -1.09
CA TYR A 917 12.90 -10.62 -0.62
C TYR A 917 12.82 -11.29 0.77
N ILE A 918 12.06 -10.71 1.71
CA ILE A 918 11.85 -11.29 3.03
C ILE A 918 11.12 -12.63 2.93
N GLN A 919 10.07 -12.71 2.13
CA GLN A 919 9.32 -13.95 1.91
C GLN A 919 10.18 -15.09 1.35
N LEU A 920 11.05 -14.81 0.37
CA LEU A 920 12.00 -15.80 -0.14
C LEU A 920 13.05 -16.22 0.91
N ALA A 921 13.47 -15.31 1.80
CA ALA A 921 14.34 -15.66 2.92
C ALA A 921 13.65 -16.57 3.95
N LEU A 922 12.35 -16.36 4.22
CA LEU A 922 11.55 -17.25 5.08
C LEU A 922 11.38 -18.65 4.47
N GLN A 923 11.20 -18.74 3.13
CA GLN A 923 11.11 -20.02 2.41
C GLN A 923 12.43 -20.81 2.48
N LEU A 924 13.57 -20.13 2.30
CA LEU A 924 14.90 -20.74 2.43
C LEU A 924 15.16 -21.20 3.86
N ALA A 925 14.82 -20.37 4.85
CA ALA A 925 14.96 -20.70 6.27
C ALA A 925 14.11 -21.91 6.71
N TRP A 926 12.86 -21.98 6.23
CA TRP A 926 11.99 -23.15 6.45
C TRP A 926 12.61 -24.42 5.88
N TYR A 927 13.04 -24.40 4.61
CA TYR A 927 13.59 -25.59 3.96
C TYR A 927 14.90 -26.06 4.60
N LYS A 928 15.75 -25.14 5.08
CA LYS A 928 16.96 -25.45 5.85
C LYS A 928 16.67 -26.19 7.15
N GLN A 929 15.63 -25.79 7.89
CA GLN A 929 15.27 -26.43 9.16
C GLN A 929 14.50 -27.74 8.98
N GLN A 930 13.54 -27.77 8.04
CA GLN A 930 12.58 -28.87 7.88
C GLN A 930 12.98 -29.90 6.81
N GLY A 931 14.02 -29.63 6.02
CA GLY A 931 14.44 -30.47 4.88
C GLY A 931 13.38 -30.68 3.80
N SER A 932 12.30 -29.90 3.84
CA SER A 932 11.06 -30.12 3.11
C SER A 932 10.26 -28.81 2.98
N PHE A 933 9.30 -28.77 2.06
CA PHE A 933 8.47 -27.59 1.82
C PHE A 933 7.07 -27.71 2.44
N THR A 934 6.44 -26.57 2.72
CA THR A 934 5.04 -26.47 3.18
C THR A 934 4.26 -25.51 2.31
N ALA A 935 2.93 -25.68 2.24
CA ALA A 935 2.07 -24.59 1.83
C ALA A 935 2.26 -23.39 2.78
N THR A 936 2.33 -22.19 2.22
CA THR A 936 2.63 -20.97 2.96
C THR A 936 1.50 -19.97 2.75
N TYR A 937 1.02 -19.38 3.84
CA TYR A 937 0.08 -18.27 3.82
C TYR A 937 0.83 -16.96 3.99
N GLU A 938 0.43 -15.98 3.18
CA GLU A 938 0.73 -14.58 3.38
C GLU A 938 -0.55 -13.75 3.14
N THR A 939 -0.67 -12.63 3.86
CA THR A 939 -1.88 -11.79 3.84
C THR A 939 -1.89 -10.81 2.65
N ALA A 940 -2.70 -11.09 1.62
CA ALA A 940 -3.09 -10.06 0.64
C ALA A 940 -4.16 -9.14 1.24
N SER A 941 -3.95 -7.82 1.18
CA SER A 941 -4.94 -6.83 1.64
C SER A 941 -5.97 -6.56 0.53
N THR A 942 -7.23 -6.94 0.73
CA THR A 942 -8.33 -6.65 -0.23
C THR A 942 -9.04 -5.33 0.07
N ARG A 943 -8.45 -4.44 0.89
CA ARG A 943 -9.01 -3.14 1.29
C ARG A 943 -9.24 -2.12 0.16
N LEU A 944 -8.93 -2.45 -1.10
CA LEU A 944 -9.39 -1.68 -2.26
C LEU A 944 -10.92 -1.76 -2.42
N PHE A 945 -11.52 -2.87 -1.98
CA PHE A 945 -12.96 -3.13 -2.09
C PHE A 945 -13.72 -2.71 -0.82
N LYS A 946 -15.01 -2.36 -0.99
CA LYS A 946 -15.94 -2.09 0.11
C LYS A 946 -15.95 -3.27 1.09
N HIS A 947 -15.70 -2.98 2.36
CA HIS A 947 -15.55 -3.96 3.47
C HIS A 947 -14.53 -5.09 3.21
N GLY A 948 -13.56 -4.87 2.31
CA GLY A 948 -12.48 -5.82 2.04
C GLY A 948 -11.65 -6.13 3.29
N ARG A 949 -11.30 -7.41 3.44
CA ARG A 949 -10.45 -7.97 4.51
C ARG A 949 -9.16 -8.46 3.89
N THR A 950 -9.04 -9.77 3.69
CA THR A 950 -7.83 -10.42 3.19
C THR A 950 -8.14 -11.46 2.12
N ASP A 951 -7.18 -11.69 1.21
CA ASP A 951 -7.02 -12.91 0.42
C ASP A 951 -5.66 -13.54 0.76
N VAL A 952 -5.25 -14.61 0.08
CA VAL A 952 -3.96 -15.30 0.30
C VAL A 952 -2.98 -14.95 -0.80
N ILE A 953 -1.73 -14.69 -0.43
CA ILE A 953 -0.58 -14.77 -1.33
C ILE A 953 0.06 -16.13 -1.08
N ARG A 954 0.08 -17.00 -2.10
CA ARG A 954 0.67 -18.35 -1.99
C ARG A 954 2.17 -18.29 -2.27
N THR A 955 2.95 -17.91 -1.27
CA THR A 955 4.41 -17.73 -1.38
C THR A 955 5.13 -18.99 -1.88
N TYR A 956 4.65 -20.17 -1.51
CA TYR A 956 5.18 -21.44 -2.01
C TYR A 956 4.68 -21.69 -3.44
N SER A 957 5.58 -21.50 -4.41
CA SER A 957 5.35 -21.61 -5.85
C SER A 957 6.44 -22.46 -6.53
N THR A 958 6.26 -22.80 -7.80
CA THR A 958 7.29 -23.47 -8.62
C THR A 958 8.59 -22.66 -8.67
N ASP A 959 8.51 -21.34 -8.92
CA ASP A 959 9.70 -20.46 -8.93
C ASP A 959 10.37 -20.37 -7.55
N THR A 960 9.58 -20.27 -6.47
CA THR A 960 10.06 -20.23 -5.08
C THR A 960 10.81 -21.51 -4.71
N ARG A 961 10.22 -22.66 -5.02
CA ARG A 961 10.82 -23.99 -4.83
C ARG A 961 12.15 -24.11 -5.57
N ASP A 962 12.18 -23.69 -6.82
CA ASP A 962 13.35 -23.82 -7.68
C ASP A 962 14.46 -22.84 -7.27
N PHE A 963 14.10 -21.64 -6.80
CA PHE A 963 15.03 -20.73 -6.10
C PHE A 963 15.65 -21.40 -4.87
N VAL A 964 14.84 -21.92 -3.95
CA VAL A 964 15.35 -22.55 -2.71
C VAL A 964 16.27 -23.73 -3.04
N LYS A 965 15.87 -24.63 -3.95
CA LYS A 965 16.72 -25.76 -4.36
C LYS A 965 18.03 -25.30 -4.99
N THR A 966 17.97 -24.33 -5.92
CA THR A 966 19.17 -23.74 -6.57
C THR A 966 20.07 -23.05 -5.55
N MET A 967 19.51 -22.39 -4.54
CA MET A 967 20.27 -21.73 -3.48
C MET A 967 21.00 -22.75 -2.59
N THR A 968 20.34 -23.85 -2.23
CA THR A 968 20.94 -24.94 -1.43
C THR A 968 21.91 -25.84 -2.20
N ASP A 969 21.92 -25.82 -3.53
CA ASP A 969 22.84 -26.62 -4.35
C ASP A 969 24.28 -26.05 -4.26
N PRO A 970 25.28 -26.84 -3.79
CA PRO A 970 26.68 -26.42 -3.78
C PRO A 970 27.31 -26.38 -5.19
N GLY A 971 26.67 -26.97 -6.21
CA GLY A 971 27.13 -26.96 -7.61
C GLY A 971 26.60 -25.79 -8.45
N ALA A 972 25.58 -25.06 -7.99
CA ALA A 972 24.98 -23.96 -8.73
C ALA A 972 25.82 -22.66 -8.63
N SER A 973 25.96 -21.93 -9.75
CA SER A 973 26.71 -20.66 -9.81
C SER A 973 25.96 -19.49 -9.18
N THR A 974 26.67 -18.39 -8.86
CA THR A 974 26.07 -17.14 -8.39
C THR A 974 25.00 -16.62 -9.34
N ASP A 975 25.28 -16.64 -10.65
CA ASP A 975 24.33 -16.22 -11.70
C ASP A 975 23.04 -17.05 -11.68
N ALA A 976 23.15 -18.38 -11.53
CA ALA A 976 21.99 -19.26 -11.48
C ALA A 976 21.13 -18.99 -10.24
N LYS A 977 21.77 -18.78 -9.08
CA LYS A 977 21.13 -18.42 -7.81
C LYS A 977 20.43 -17.05 -7.93
N LEU A 978 21.13 -16.03 -8.42
CA LEU A 978 20.60 -14.68 -8.63
C LEU A 978 19.42 -14.67 -9.62
N ALA A 979 19.55 -15.35 -10.77
CA ALA A 979 18.47 -15.43 -11.75
C ALA A 979 17.25 -16.19 -11.20
N SER A 980 17.45 -17.19 -10.34
CA SER A 980 16.33 -17.89 -9.66
C SER A 980 15.65 -17.01 -8.61
N LEU A 981 16.41 -16.25 -7.82
CA LEU A 981 15.91 -15.24 -6.87
C LEU A 981 15.03 -14.20 -7.59
N GLN A 982 15.53 -13.65 -8.70
CA GLN A 982 14.81 -12.64 -9.49
C GLN A 982 13.49 -13.20 -10.03
N ARG A 983 13.48 -14.40 -10.63
CA ARG A 983 12.23 -15.04 -11.09
C ARG A 983 11.24 -15.26 -9.96
N ALA A 984 11.68 -15.83 -8.84
CA ALA A 984 10.83 -16.10 -7.69
C ALA A 984 10.22 -14.80 -7.11
N ALA A 985 11.00 -13.72 -7.04
CA ALA A 985 10.50 -12.43 -6.58
C ALA A 985 9.52 -11.78 -7.58
N THR A 986 9.74 -11.89 -8.89
CA THR A 986 8.77 -11.45 -9.91
C THR A 986 7.46 -12.25 -9.83
N SER A 987 7.56 -13.57 -9.63
CA SER A 987 6.41 -14.47 -9.48
C SER A 987 5.59 -14.12 -8.22
N HIS A 988 6.28 -13.90 -7.09
CA HIS A 988 5.67 -13.42 -5.84
C HIS A 988 4.96 -12.07 -6.01
N ASN A 989 5.66 -11.02 -6.48
CA ASN A 989 5.06 -9.69 -6.68
C ASN A 989 3.83 -9.73 -7.62
N THR A 990 3.85 -10.61 -8.63
CA THR A 990 2.71 -10.84 -9.54
C THR A 990 1.51 -11.41 -8.77
N TYR A 991 1.74 -12.41 -7.92
CA TYR A 991 0.70 -12.99 -7.06
C TYR A 991 0.17 -11.96 -6.04
N THR A 992 1.05 -11.19 -5.40
CA THR A 992 0.72 -10.11 -4.46
C THR A 992 -0.24 -9.09 -5.07
N ARG A 993 0.04 -8.63 -6.30
CA ARG A 993 -0.85 -7.73 -7.06
C ARG A 993 -2.19 -8.40 -7.36
N ASP A 994 -2.18 -9.62 -7.87
CA ASP A 994 -3.39 -10.28 -8.36
C ASP A 994 -4.33 -10.66 -7.19
N ALA A 995 -3.81 -11.20 -6.09
CA ALA A 995 -4.57 -11.45 -4.87
C ALA A 995 -5.14 -10.16 -4.25
N SER A 996 -4.31 -9.10 -4.10
CA SER A 996 -4.77 -7.81 -3.53
C SER A 996 -5.79 -7.09 -4.42
N THR A 997 -5.77 -7.34 -5.74
CA THR A 997 -6.79 -6.84 -6.70
C THR A 997 -7.97 -7.80 -6.91
N GLY A 998 -8.19 -8.76 -6.00
CA GLY A 998 -9.39 -9.61 -5.98
C GLY A 998 -9.39 -10.76 -6.99
N LYS A 999 -8.22 -11.16 -7.48
CA LYS A 999 -8.02 -12.26 -8.45
C LYS A 999 -7.31 -13.47 -7.81
N GLY A 1000 -7.20 -13.51 -6.48
CA GLY A 1000 -6.67 -14.65 -5.74
C GLY A 1000 -7.61 -15.85 -5.82
N CYS A 1001 -7.06 -17.07 -5.78
CA CYS A 1001 -7.88 -18.28 -5.89
C CYS A 1001 -8.53 -18.70 -4.55
N ASP A 1002 -7.90 -18.41 -3.41
CA ASP A 1002 -8.28 -18.97 -2.12
C ASP A 1002 -9.66 -18.54 -1.63
N ARG A 1003 -9.95 -17.23 -1.60
CA ARG A 1003 -11.28 -16.76 -1.16
C ARG A 1003 -12.38 -17.16 -2.14
N HIS A 1004 -12.10 -17.17 -3.45
CA HIS A 1004 -13.08 -17.57 -4.46
C HIS A 1004 -13.40 -19.07 -4.39
N LEU A 1005 -12.40 -19.95 -4.29
CA LEU A 1005 -12.60 -21.39 -4.10
C LEU A 1005 -13.28 -21.71 -2.77
N PHE A 1006 -12.94 -21.00 -1.70
CA PHE A 1006 -13.66 -21.08 -0.43
C PHE A 1006 -15.14 -20.70 -0.61
N GLY A 1007 -15.43 -19.58 -1.27
CA GLY A 1007 -16.80 -19.12 -1.58
C GLY A 1007 -17.59 -20.15 -2.37
N LEU A 1008 -17.02 -20.66 -3.48
CA LEU A 1008 -17.60 -21.72 -4.30
C LEU A 1008 -17.89 -22.98 -3.48
N ARG A 1009 -16.99 -23.39 -2.59
CA ARG A 1009 -17.21 -24.52 -1.66
C ARG A 1009 -18.34 -24.25 -0.66
N GLN A 1010 -18.52 -23.01 -0.20
CA GLN A 1010 -19.66 -22.66 0.68
C GLN A 1010 -21.01 -22.62 -0.07
N MET A 1011 -21.01 -22.53 -1.41
CA MET A 1011 -22.24 -22.54 -2.23
C MET A 1011 -22.73 -23.96 -2.58
N LEU A 1012 -22.00 -25.01 -2.18
CA LEU A 1012 -22.46 -26.39 -2.27
C LEU A 1012 -23.43 -26.72 -1.13
N ARG A 1013 -24.47 -27.49 -1.44
CA ARG A 1013 -25.44 -28.01 -0.46
C ARG A 1013 -24.95 -29.34 0.16
N PRO A 1014 -25.51 -29.80 1.29
CA PRO A 1014 -25.09 -31.05 1.93
C PRO A 1014 -25.20 -32.31 1.03
N GLU A 1015 -26.07 -32.29 0.02
CA GLU A 1015 -26.24 -33.35 -0.97
C GLU A 1015 -25.35 -33.20 -2.23
N GLU A 1016 -24.54 -32.14 -2.32
CA GLU A 1016 -23.70 -31.82 -3.47
C GLU A 1016 -22.22 -31.86 -3.08
N SER A 1017 -21.37 -32.48 -3.90
CA SER A 1017 -19.93 -32.55 -3.66
C SER A 1017 -19.11 -32.41 -4.95
N SER A 1018 -17.80 -32.33 -4.82
CA SER A 1018 -16.87 -32.18 -5.94
C SER A 1018 -15.54 -32.83 -5.61
N PRO A 1019 -15.01 -33.75 -6.46
CA PRO A 1019 -13.68 -34.33 -6.29
C PRO A 1019 -12.55 -33.28 -6.17
N LEU A 1020 -12.75 -32.08 -6.72
CA LEU A 1020 -11.80 -30.96 -6.60
C LEU A 1020 -11.63 -30.47 -5.15
N PHE A 1021 -12.68 -30.52 -4.33
CA PHE A 1021 -12.64 -30.12 -2.91
C PHE A 1021 -12.39 -31.30 -1.96
N GLU A 1022 -12.38 -32.52 -2.48
CA GLU A 1022 -12.14 -33.78 -1.77
C GLU A 1022 -10.71 -34.33 -1.98
N ASP A 1023 -9.99 -33.89 -3.02
CA ASP A 1023 -8.62 -34.34 -3.27
C ASP A 1023 -7.65 -33.88 -2.16
N GLU A 1024 -6.76 -34.80 -1.79
CA GLU A 1024 -5.72 -34.61 -0.75
C GLU A 1024 -4.90 -33.33 -0.95
N LEU A 1025 -4.58 -32.95 -2.20
CA LEU A 1025 -3.81 -31.73 -2.47
C LEU A 1025 -4.63 -30.45 -2.34
N PHE A 1026 -5.96 -30.49 -2.38
CA PHE A 1026 -6.77 -29.33 -1.98
C PHE A 1026 -6.53 -29.01 -0.51
N ALA A 1027 -6.68 -30.00 0.37
CA ALA A 1027 -6.42 -29.88 1.80
C ALA A 1027 -4.97 -29.51 2.09
N LYS A 1028 -4.00 -30.24 1.51
CA LYS A 1028 -2.57 -30.01 1.72
C LYS A 1028 -2.11 -28.61 1.25
N SER A 1029 -2.74 -28.05 0.21
CA SER A 1029 -2.46 -26.68 -0.23
C SER A 1029 -2.98 -25.58 0.72
N ALA A 1030 -3.76 -25.96 1.73
CA ALA A 1030 -4.23 -25.11 2.83
C ALA A 1030 -3.57 -25.45 4.18
N GLU A 1031 -2.60 -26.39 4.24
CA GLU A 1031 -1.76 -26.64 5.42
C GLU A 1031 -0.70 -25.54 5.57
N TRP A 1032 -1.15 -24.34 5.95
CA TRP A 1032 -0.32 -23.15 6.10
C TRP A 1032 0.55 -23.17 7.36
N LYS A 1033 1.47 -24.15 7.44
CA LYS A 1033 2.41 -24.30 8.56
C LYS A 1033 3.43 -23.17 8.63
N LEU A 1034 3.64 -22.44 7.53
CA LEU A 1034 4.29 -21.15 7.54
C LEU A 1034 3.21 -20.08 7.29
N SER A 1035 2.81 -19.36 8.34
CA SER A 1035 1.74 -18.35 8.29
C SER A 1035 2.33 -16.97 8.56
N THR A 1036 2.28 -16.09 7.55
CA THR A 1036 3.06 -14.85 7.52
C THR A 1036 2.20 -13.60 7.30
N SER A 1037 2.71 -12.45 7.75
CA SER A 1037 2.18 -11.13 7.41
C SER A 1037 3.26 -10.06 7.44
N GLY A 1038 3.51 -9.42 6.31
CA GLY A 1038 4.22 -8.14 6.27
C GLY A 1038 3.38 -7.01 6.87
N LEU A 1039 4.05 -6.01 7.41
CA LEU A 1039 3.51 -4.72 7.84
C LEU A 1039 4.51 -3.60 7.51
N SER A 1040 4.05 -2.35 7.65
CA SER A 1040 4.87 -1.14 7.48
C SER A 1040 6.16 -1.15 8.32
N ALA A 1041 7.12 -0.28 7.96
CA ALA A 1041 8.41 -0.07 8.64
C ALA A 1041 8.42 -0.12 10.18
N GLY A 1042 7.32 0.28 10.85
CA GLY A 1042 7.12 -0.03 12.27
C GLY A 1042 8.13 0.61 13.20
N GLU A 1043 8.54 1.85 12.89
CA GLU A 1043 9.61 2.57 13.57
C GLU A 1043 9.31 2.74 15.07
N ARG A 1044 8.04 3.00 15.42
CA ARG A 1044 7.57 3.19 16.81
C ARG A 1044 7.20 1.90 17.57
N PHE A 1045 7.43 0.71 17.00
CA PHE A 1045 7.15 -0.57 17.65
C PHE A 1045 8.43 -1.34 18.00
N LEU A 1046 8.52 -1.93 19.20
CA LEU A 1046 9.59 -2.89 19.51
C LEU A 1046 9.40 -4.21 18.73
N GLY A 1047 8.17 -4.50 18.32
CA GLY A 1047 7.80 -5.78 17.74
C GLY A 1047 6.30 -5.98 17.67
N THR A 1048 5.90 -7.13 17.14
CA THR A 1048 4.52 -7.51 16.85
C THR A 1048 4.45 -9.04 16.65
N GLY A 1049 3.27 -9.65 16.60
CA GLY A 1049 3.13 -11.07 16.31
C GLY A 1049 1.73 -11.63 16.52
N PHE A 1050 1.62 -12.94 16.24
CA PHE A 1050 0.46 -13.80 16.42
C PHE A 1050 0.97 -15.25 16.53
N GLY A 1051 0.23 -16.15 17.19
CA GLY A 1051 0.63 -17.55 17.33
C GLY A 1051 0.52 -18.36 16.04
N THR A 1052 1.25 -19.46 15.94
CA THR A 1052 1.12 -20.41 14.82
C THR A 1052 -0.29 -21.03 14.76
N VAL A 1053 -0.80 -21.20 13.54
CA VAL A 1053 -2.08 -21.87 13.25
C VAL A 1053 -1.93 -23.41 13.35
N TRP A 1054 -0.73 -23.92 13.13
CA TRP A 1054 -0.40 -25.35 13.16
C TRP A 1054 0.64 -25.64 14.24
N PRO A 1055 0.47 -26.68 15.08
CA PRO A 1055 1.45 -27.01 16.14
C PRO A 1055 2.86 -27.32 15.61
N ASP A 1056 2.98 -27.79 14.37
CA ASP A 1056 4.23 -28.05 13.64
C ASP A 1056 4.56 -26.93 12.63
N GLY A 1057 4.28 -25.68 13.02
CA GLY A 1057 4.45 -24.50 12.17
C GLY A 1057 4.91 -23.23 12.90
N TYR A 1058 4.99 -22.13 12.16
CA TYR A 1058 5.34 -20.79 12.63
C TYR A 1058 4.27 -19.75 12.31
N GLY A 1059 3.95 -18.92 13.31
CA GLY A 1059 3.31 -17.63 13.12
C GLY A 1059 4.37 -16.54 13.00
N ILE A 1060 4.38 -15.78 11.90
CA ILE A 1060 5.41 -14.77 11.63
C ILE A 1060 4.81 -13.43 11.21
N ASN A 1061 5.15 -12.36 11.91
CA ASN A 1061 4.97 -10.99 11.43
C ASN A 1061 6.33 -10.32 11.17
N TYR A 1062 6.43 -9.46 10.16
CA TYR A 1062 7.64 -8.67 9.92
C TYR A 1062 7.36 -7.19 9.62
N LEU A 1063 8.18 -6.32 10.21
CA LEU A 1063 8.23 -4.88 9.99
C LEU A 1063 9.47 -4.56 9.14
N ALA A 1064 9.26 -4.24 7.85
CA ALA A 1064 10.34 -3.99 6.90
C ALA A 1064 10.77 -2.50 6.93
N GLY A 1065 11.57 -2.13 7.93
CA GLY A 1065 12.10 -0.76 8.07
C GLY A 1065 13.24 -0.44 7.10
N PRO A 1066 13.58 0.86 6.89
CA PRO A 1066 14.67 1.27 5.99
C PRO A 1066 16.03 0.64 6.33
N LYS A 1067 16.38 0.63 7.63
CA LYS A 1067 17.69 0.17 8.16
C LYS A 1067 17.60 -1.01 9.13
N LEU A 1068 16.40 -1.49 9.45
CA LEU A 1068 16.14 -2.53 10.45
C LEU A 1068 14.90 -3.34 10.05
N ILE A 1069 15.02 -4.67 10.00
CA ILE A 1069 13.87 -5.58 9.89
C ILE A 1069 13.57 -6.13 11.28
N LYS A 1070 12.31 -6.08 11.73
CA LYS A 1070 11.88 -6.67 13.00
C LYS A 1070 10.94 -7.83 12.68
N PHE A 1071 11.32 -9.06 13.02
CA PHE A 1071 10.48 -10.25 12.91
C PHE A 1071 9.95 -10.64 14.28
N GLY A 1072 8.64 -10.85 14.40
CA GLY A 1072 8.05 -11.61 15.49
C GLY A 1072 7.75 -13.01 15.02
N ILE A 1073 8.24 -14.01 15.76
CA ILE A 1073 8.14 -15.43 15.41
C ILE A 1073 7.59 -16.18 16.62
N GLU A 1074 6.59 -17.04 16.42
CA GLU A 1074 6.05 -17.96 17.41
C GLU A 1074 5.94 -19.38 16.84
N SER A 1075 6.31 -20.36 17.65
CA SER A 1075 6.09 -21.80 17.43
C SER A 1075 5.79 -22.50 18.76
N LYS A 1076 5.68 -23.84 18.78
CA LYS A 1076 5.32 -24.59 19.99
C LYS A 1076 6.50 -25.36 20.57
N HIS A 1077 6.77 -25.16 21.87
CA HIS A 1077 7.79 -25.89 22.62
C HIS A 1077 7.51 -27.41 22.70
N SER A 1078 6.23 -27.82 22.60
CA SER A 1078 5.83 -29.23 22.53
C SER A 1078 6.14 -29.91 21.19
N CYS A 1079 6.44 -29.16 20.12
CA CYS A 1079 6.70 -29.73 18.81
C CYS A 1079 8.21 -29.92 18.55
N PRO A 1080 8.70 -31.16 18.36
CA PRO A 1080 10.13 -31.46 18.27
C PRO A 1080 10.77 -31.06 16.93
N THR A 1081 9.99 -30.62 15.94
CA THR A 1081 10.48 -30.16 14.63
C THR A 1081 10.53 -28.63 14.51
N THR A 1082 9.89 -27.88 15.41
CA THR A 1082 9.95 -26.41 15.44
C THR A 1082 10.79 -25.91 16.61
N SER A 1083 11.42 -24.76 16.41
CA SER A 1083 12.21 -24.04 17.41
C SER A 1083 12.38 -22.62 16.90
N THR A 1084 11.86 -21.64 17.63
CA THR A 1084 11.96 -20.23 17.25
C THR A 1084 13.42 -19.76 17.33
N ALA A 1085 14.21 -20.27 18.27
CA ALA A 1085 15.65 -20.00 18.36
C ALA A 1085 16.40 -20.44 17.08
N ASP A 1086 16.18 -21.68 16.63
CA ASP A 1086 16.87 -22.23 15.46
C ASP A 1086 16.31 -21.65 14.15
N PHE A 1087 15.01 -21.32 14.10
CA PHE A 1087 14.43 -20.63 12.94
C PHE A 1087 14.97 -19.20 12.80
N LYS A 1088 15.15 -18.44 13.90
CA LYS A 1088 15.84 -17.14 13.88
C LYS A 1088 17.25 -17.27 13.27
N ALA A 1089 18.00 -18.32 13.61
CA ALA A 1089 19.31 -18.57 13.04
C ALA A 1089 19.24 -18.84 11.52
N ASN A 1090 18.32 -19.70 11.08
CA ASN A 1090 18.10 -20.01 9.67
C ASN A 1090 17.65 -18.78 8.85
N VAL A 1091 16.83 -17.88 9.41
CA VAL A 1091 16.43 -16.62 8.76
C VAL A 1091 17.62 -15.68 8.57
N VAL A 1092 18.42 -15.47 9.61
CA VAL A 1092 19.61 -14.60 9.49
C VAL A 1092 20.65 -15.17 8.53
N GLU A 1093 20.88 -16.49 8.54
CA GLU A 1093 21.77 -17.12 7.57
C GLU A 1093 21.24 -16.99 6.13
N SER A 1094 19.94 -17.22 5.91
CA SER A 1094 19.30 -17.05 4.60
C SER A 1094 19.43 -15.62 4.07
N LEU A 1095 19.19 -14.61 4.92
CA LEU A 1095 19.40 -13.20 4.58
C LEU A 1095 20.87 -12.89 4.25
N ARG A 1096 21.83 -13.45 4.99
CA ARG A 1096 23.27 -13.26 4.73
C ARG A 1096 23.71 -13.90 3.42
N GLU A 1097 23.23 -15.10 3.12
CA GLU A 1097 23.51 -15.82 1.86
C GLU A 1097 22.91 -15.11 0.65
N MET A 1098 21.64 -14.70 0.72
CA MET A 1098 20.97 -13.97 -0.35
C MET A 1098 21.64 -12.61 -0.62
N LYS A 1099 22.17 -11.93 0.41
CA LYS A 1099 23.03 -10.74 0.23
C LYS A 1099 24.40 -11.10 -0.34
N GLY A 1100 24.92 -12.29 -0.05
CA GLY A 1100 26.16 -12.83 -0.61
C GLY A 1100 26.19 -12.81 -2.13
N LEU A 1101 25.07 -13.11 -2.79
CA LEU A 1101 24.93 -13.15 -4.26
C LEU A 1101 25.26 -11.82 -4.95
N PHE A 1102 25.12 -10.69 -4.26
CA PHE A 1102 25.30 -9.35 -4.85
C PHE A 1102 26.71 -8.79 -4.69
N LYS A 1103 27.58 -9.43 -3.90
CA LYS A 1103 28.95 -8.96 -3.63
C LYS A 1103 29.84 -8.96 -4.88
N GLU A 1104 29.60 -9.89 -5.79
CA GLU A 1104 30.33 -9.98 -7.06
C GLU A 1104 29.93 -8.84 -8.03
N LEU A 1105 28.68 -8.36 -7.95
CA LEU A 1105 28.21 -7.16 -8.65
C LEU A 1105 28.80 -5.88 -8.04
N GLU A 1106 28.75 -5.73 -6.72
CA GLU A 1106 29.32 -4.56 -6.00
C GLU A 1106 30.85 -4.41 -6.30
N ALA A 1107 31.59 -5.51 -6.47
CA ALA A 1107 33.00 -5.50 -6.90
C ALA A 1107 33.19 -5.19 -8.40
N THR A 1108 32.19 -5.47 -9.24
CA THR A 1108 32.23 -5.25 -10.68
C THR A 1108 31.89 -3.80 -11.06
N ASP A 1109 31.02 -3.13 -10.29
CA ASP A 1109 30.80 -1.68 -10.41
C ASP A 1109 32.09 -0.90 -10.10
N ALA A 1110 32.82 -1.28 -9.04
CA ALA A 1110 34.11 -0.67 -8.70
C ALA A 1110 35.21 -0.87 -9.76
N THR A 1111 35.01 -1.77 -10.73
CA THR A 1111 35.90 -1.98 -11.88
C THR A 1111 35.26 -1.62 -13.24
N GLY A 1112 34.05 -1.04 -13.22
CA GLY A 1112 33.42 -0.34 -14.34
C GLY A 1112 32.90 -1.21 -15.50
N LYS A 1113 32.67 -2.52 -15.31
CA LYS A 1113 32.27 -3.43 -16.41
C LYS A 1113 31.28 -4.57 -16.07
N ALA A 1114 30.08 -4.21 -15.61
CA ALA A 1114 28.85 -4.87 -16.03
C ALA A 1114 27.64 -3.96 -15.74
N LYS A 1115 26.67 -3.90 -16.66
CA LYS A 1115 25.31 -3.45 -16.33
C LYS A 1115 24.40 -4.67 -16.30
N LEU A 1116 23.46 -4.67 -15.35
CA LEU A 1116 22.20 -5.43 -15.44
C LEU A 1116 21.31 -4.84 -16.55
#